data_AF-A0A813N679-F1
#
_entry.id   AF-A0A813N679-F1
#
_cell.length_a   1.000
_cell.length_b   1.000
_cell.length_c   1.000
_cell.angle_alpha   90.00
_cell.angle_beta   90.00
_cell.angle_gamma   90.00
#
_symmetry.space_group_name_H-M   'P 1'
#
loop_
_entity.id
_entity.type
_entity.pdbx_description
1 polymer ?
#
loop_
_entity_poly.entity_id
_entity_poly.type
_entity_poly.pdbx_seq_one_letter_code
_entity_poly.pdbx_strand_id
1 'polypeptide(L)'
;MIKISSLAFVVLYLLKNAIAYKLENSPDMEKLWREFKLKHGKVYSSISEEELRYKIWEDNVNYVLLHNKEANERGFTLGLHNFCDMTQMEVRNLKMGLRLSSEDKQRLQLLNKTSVKKEPSVSLRAGRRLQLSKSVDWAADGFVSEIKDQGTCGACWSFVSTGALEAQLRIKNDDFTTLSEQNLIDCSVSYGNEGCDGGLMSQAFSYVRDNNGMNPDSIYRYAGKINSCKFKKSRIAAKVSGYVSLPIDEDVLMEAVDTIGPIAVGIDADHTSFTLYKGGIYFEPACSSENLNHAVLVVGYGSENGKDYWLIKNSWGTAWGEDGYGRIARNRNNHCGIASLAGYPLLIIKMVFQKNTVLIKIINKQDHLEVTVANDENEKVLKLNSHWLRFNCQSEKSREKSTGQRTIPIRTIPSNLLIKSAKHEGENIVIEWNESSNQVDTVISVDFLLKNYPSPENDYTFKHYDASKNLIYFNYKDFFDQNGIKNEEKIFEWIKNLAEYGLCIVKNVPAKENVIKNLVELIAPLEKTIYDEVFDVKVDDNPVNLANSTAPLEFHNDLVYYESPPGIQFLHCLKFDSSIIGGETLFVDAFDVAEKFRLENPRLFDVLARIPGSFQKIHNYKGRKVFIFHSKPHIVLNHRKKIIGINWGPANEAPLRNLSEEEIKEYYEEYLEFYKAINNESNIISYRLNPGEVVCFNNRRFVHSRNAFKQPIGARHFQGCYLNMDEFKSEVLVREFLMNNKNTDKAINQSLDISDLELIKTNVGNNDYN
;
A
#
# COMPACT_ATOMS: atom_id res chain seq x y z
N MET A 1 55.72 -5.60 -69.68
CA MET A 1 55.80 -4.53 -68.66
C MET A 1 54.66 -3.49 -68.71
N ILE A 2 53.86 -3.37 -69.78
CA ILE A 2 52.89 -2.26 -69.94
C ILE A 2 51.50 -2.52 -69.29
N LYS A 3 51.14 -3.77 -68.93
CA LYS A 3 49.81 -4.08 -68.35
C LYS A 3 49.69 -3.93 -66.82
N ILE A 4 50.81 -3.84 -66.09
CA ILE A 4 50.80 -3.74 -64.62
C ILE A 4 50.68 -2.26 -64.16
N SER A 5 51.17 -1.31 -64.97
CA SER A 5 51.11 0.13 -64.65
C SER A 5 49.69 0.70 -64.75
N SER A 6 48.88 0.26 -65.72
CA SER A 6 47.51 0.76 -65.91
C SER A 6 46.56 0.36 -64.76
N LEU A 7 46.72 -0.84 -64.21
CA LEU A 7 45.88 -1.31 -63.09
C LEU A 7 46.23 -0.57 -61.80
N ALA A 8 47.51 -0.31 -61.55
CA ALA A 8 47.97 0.49 -60.41
C ALA A 8 47.45 1.94 -60.47
N PHE A 9 47.41 2.55 -61.66
CA PHE A 9 46.84 3.89 -61.85
C PHE A 9 45.34 3.95 -61.62
N VAL A 10 44.58 2.94 -62.05
CA VAL A 10 43.13 2.86 -61.79
C VAL A 10 42.86 2.66 -60.30
N VAL A 11 43.62 1.80 -59.61
CA VAL A 11 43.49 1.60 -58.16
C VAL A 11 43.83 2.86 -57.39
N LEU A 12 44.91 3.57 -57.75
CA LEU A 12 45.28 4.85 -57.14
C LEU A 12 44.24 5.95 -57.41
N TYR A 13 43.66 5.99 -58.61
CA TYR A 13 42.60 6.96 -58.95
C TYR A 13 41.30 6.68 -58.19
N LEU A 14 40.90 5.40 -58.06
CA LEU A 14 39.74 4.98 -57.27
C LEU A 14 39.97 5.22 -55.77
N LEU A 15 41.18 4.96 -55.25
CA LEU A 15 41.55 5.30 -53.87
C LEU A 15 41.52 6.82 -53.64
N LYS A 16 42.06 7.61 -54.58
CA LYS A 16 42.07 9.07 -54.46
C LYS A 16 40.66 9.65 -54.50
N ASN A 17 39.78 9.14 -55.37
CA ASN A 17 38.37 9.55 -55.41
C ASN A 17 37.58 9.05 -54.20
N ALA A 18 37.85 7.84 -53.69
CA ALA A 18 37.24 7.37 -52.45
C ALA A 18 37.69 8.19 -51.23
N ILE A 19 38.96 8.59 -51.18
CA ILE A 19 39.51 9.48 -50.15
C ILE A 19 38.91 10.89 -50.28
N ALA A 20 38.82 11.45 -51.49
CA ALA A 20 38.21 12.75 -51.75
C ALA A 20 36.71 12.77 -51.40
N TYR A 21 35.96 11.74 -51.80
CA TYR A 21 34.54 11.59 -51.45
C TYR A 21 34.32 11.41 -49.94
N LYS A 22 35.24 10.73 -49.25
CA LYS A 22 35.24 10.60 -47.78
C LYS A 22 35.55 11.93 -47.10
N LEU A 23 36.47 12.73 -47.64
CA LEU A 23 36.82 14.07 -47.13
C LEU A 23 35.71 15.11 -47.38
N GLU A 24 35.01 15.05 -48.51
CA GLU A 24 33.89 15.97 -48.84
C GLU A 24 32.60 15.66 -48.06
N ASN A 25 32.39 14.41 -47.60
CA ASN A 25 31.19 13.99 -46.86
C ASN A 25 31.45 13.69 -45.38
N SER A 26 32.65 13.97 -44.86
CA SER A 26 32.95 13.82 -43.44
C SER A 26 32.36 15.01 -42.66
N PRO A 27 31.66 14.78 -41.53
CA PRO A 27 31.19 15.87 -40.69
C PRO A 27 32.36 16.74 -40.25
N ASP A 28 32.18 18.06 -40.26
CA ASP A 28 33.16 19.01 -39.72
C ASP A 28 33.24 18.85 -38.20
N MET A 29 34.18 18.01 -37.76
CA MET A 29 34.34 17.60 -36.36
C MET A 29 34.75 18.78 -35.47
N GLU A 30 35.51 19.74 -35.98
CA GLU A 30 35.88 20.93 -35.22
C GLU A 30 34.67 21.82 -34.97
N LYS A 31 33.81 22.03 -35.98
CA LYS A 31 32.56 22.77 -35.82
C LYS A 31 31.63 22.07 -34.82
N LEU A 32 31.43 20.76 -34.97
CA LEU A 32 30.57 19.97 -34.08
C LEU A 32 31.10 19.96 -32.64
N TRP A 33 32.42 19.93 -32.44
CA TRP A 33 33.03 20.04 -31.11
C TRP A 33 32.76 21.40 -30.47
N ARG A 34 32.89 22.49 -31.24
CA ARG A 34 32.58 23.83 -30.75
C ARG A 34 31.11 23.97 -30.36
N GLU A 35 30.19 23.44 -31.18
CA GLU A 35 28.76 23.42 -30.89
C GLU A 35 28.44 22.58 -29.65
N PHE A 36 29.07 21.41 -29.51
CA PHE A 36 28.96 20.56 -28.33
C PHE A 36 29.38 21.33 -27.07
N LYS A 37 30.58 21.92 -27.06
CA LYS A 37 31.06 22.68 -25.90
C LYS A 37 30.14 23.83 -25.53
N LEU A 38 29.65 24.59 -26.52
CA LEU A 38 28.72 25.70 -26.30
C LEU A 38 27.37 25.22 -25.74
N LYS A 39 26.78 24.18 -26.35
CA LYS A 39 25.48 23.62 -25.94
C LYS A 39 25.52 23.06 -24.52
N HIS A 40 26.65 22.48 -24.13
CA HIS A 40 26.82 21.73 -22.90
C HIS A 40 27.65 22.47 -21.83
N GLY A 41 28.02 23.73 -22.09
CA GLY A 41 28.77 24.58 -21.17
C GLY A 41 30.14 24.00 -20.79
N LYS A 42 30.80 23.28 -21.69
CA LYS A 42 32.04 22.56 -21.39
C LYS A 42 33.23 23.52 -21.34
N VAL A 43 33.94 23.49 -20.21
CA VAL A 43 35.19 24.20 -19.98
C VAL A 43 36.18 23.22 -19.37
N TYR A 44 37.36 23.14 -19.96
CA TYR A 44 38.43 22.22 -19.55
C TYR A 44 39.57 22.98 -18.87
N SER A 45 40.24 22.34 -17.92
CA SER A 45 41.26 22.96 -17.07
C SER A 45 42.57 23.27 -17.81
N SER A 46 42.84 22.57 -18.92
CA SER A 46 44.05 22.73 -19.72
C SER A 46 43.83 22.30 -21.18
N ILE A 47 44.73 22.74 -22.06
CA ILE A 47 44.74 22.33 -23.48
C ILE A 47 44.90 20.80 -23.59
N SER A 48 45.77 20.19 -22.78
CA SER A 48 45.95 18.73 -22.78
C SER A 48 44.69 17.97 -22.38
N GLU A 49 43.93 18.49 -21.42
CA GLU A 49 42.63 17.90 -21.06
C GLU A 49 41.63 18.08 -22.22
N GLU A 50 41.56 19.26 -22.83
CA GLU A 50 40.68 19.49 -23.96
C GLU A 50 40.98 18.58 -25.15
N GLU A 51 42.25 18.35 -25.48
CA GLU A 51 42.66 17.41 -26.53
C GLU A 51 42.24 15.97 -26.22
N LEU A 52 42.36 15.54 -24.96
CA LEU A 52 41.89 14.22 -24.53
C LEU A 52 40.36 14.11 -24.64
N ARG A 53 39.64 15.12 -24.17
CA ARG A 53 38.17 15.19 -24.20
C ARG A 53 37.63 15.23 -25.62
N TYR A 54 38.31 15.95 -26.52
CA TYR A 54 38.00 15.96 -27.95
C TYR A 54 38.14 14.56 -28.55
N LYS A 55 39.23 13.82 -28.27
CA LYS A 55 39.41 12.45 -28.81
C LYS A 55 38.32 11.49 -28.33
N ILE A 56 38.01 11.51 -27.03
CA ILE A 56 36.93 10.68 -26.47
C ILE A 56 35.59 11.05 -27.11
N TRP A 57 35.34 12.34 -27.28
CA TRP A 57 34.14 12.84 -27.95
C TRP A 57 34.07 12.40 -29.41
N GLU A 58 35.16 12.50 -30.16
CA GLU A 58 35.26 12.07 -31.54
C GLU A 58 34.99 10.56 -31.68
N ASP A 59 35.55 9.74 -30.79
CA ASP A 59 35.30 8.30 -30.75
C ASP A 59 33.81 8.00 -30.49
N ASN A 60 33.19 8.67 -29.53
CA ASN A 60 31.77 8.53 -29.23
C ASN A 60 30.87 9.03 -30.37
N VAL A 61 31.23 10.12 -31.05
CA VAL A 61 30.52 10.60 -32.24
C VAL A 61 30.59 9.56 -33.35
N ASN A 62 31.76 8.99 -33.61
CA ASN A 62 31.93 7.93 -34.61
C ASN A 62 31.12 6.68 -34.24
N TYR A 63 31.06 6.31 -32.97
CA TYR A 63 30.23 5.21 -32.47
C TYR A 63 28.74 5.48 -32.72
N VAL A 64 28.24 6.69 -32.41
CA VAL A 64 26.86 7.11 -32.70
C VAL A 64 26.56 7.04 -34.19
N LEU A 65 27.44 7.58 -35.04
CA LEU A 65 27.27 7.57 -36.50
C LEU A 65 27.25 6.15 -37.06
N LEU A 66 28.09 5.25 -36.54
CA LEU A 66 28.14 3.86 -36.97
C LEU A 66 26.89 3.10 -36.53
N HIS A 67 26.51 3.21 -35.26
CA HIS A 67 25.30 2.57 -34.72
C HIS A 67 24.05 3.02 -35.46
N ASN A 68 23.90 4.32 -35.71
CA ASN A 68 22.68 4.87 -36.30
C ASN A 68 22.51 4.51 -37.79
N LYS A 69 23.53 3.98 -38.47
CA LYS A 69 23.36 3.37 -39.81
C LYS A 69 22.48 2.12 -39.78
N GLU A 70 22.45 1.42 -38.65
CA GLU A 70 21.69 0.19 -38.41
C GLU A 70 20.50 0.42 -37.46
N ALA A 71 20.11 1.68 -37.20
CA ALA A 71 19.11 2.03 -36.19
C ALA A 71 17.77 1.31 -36.38
N ASN A 72 17.32 1.12 -37.63
CA ASN A 72 16.06 0.43 -37.92
C ASN A 72 16.10 -1.06 -37.52
N GLU A 73 17.25 -1.72 -37.72
CA GLU A 73 17.45 -3.12 -37.36
C GLU A 73 17.60 -3.28 -35.84
N ARG A 74 18.34 -2.36 -35.22
CA ARG A 74 18.58 -2.34 -33.76
C ARG A 74 17.35 -1.90 -32.96
N GLY A 75 16.49 -1.06 -33.53
CA GLY A 75 15.25 -0.59 -32.92
C GLY A 75 15.38 0.63 -32.01
N PHE A 76 16.58 1.22 -31.90
CA PHE A 76 16.85 2.44 -31.14
C PHE A 76 17.97 3.26 -31.77
N THR A 77 18.10 4.51 -31.34
CA THR A 77 19.09 5.47 -31.81
C THR A 77 19.96 5.97 -30.67
N LEU A 78 21.19 6.34 -31.01
CA LEU A 78 22.10 7.02 -30.11
C LEU A 78 22.19 8.51 -30.47
N GLY A 79 22.60 9.34 -29.52
CA GLY A 79 22.70 10.78 -29.71
C GLY A 79 23.75 11.44 -28.84
N LEU A 80 24.06 12.68 -29.18
CA LEU A 80 25.04 13.48 -28.45
C LEU A 80 24.38 14.24 -27.30
N HIS A 81 24.90 14.06 -26.09
CA HIS A 81 24.51 14.77 -24.85
C HIS A 81 25.73 15.01 -23.95
N ASN A 82 25.51 15.55 -22.75
CA ASN A 82 26.54 16.03 -21.82
C ASN A 82 27.69 15.04 -21.47
N PHE A 83 27.58 13.75 -21.79
CA PHE A 83 28.55 12.71 -21.42
C PHE A 83 29.42 12.25 -22.59
N CYS A 84 29.25 12.82 -23.79
CA CYS A 84 29.98 12.33 -24.97
C CYS A 84 31.50 12.55 -24.89
N ASP A 85 32.00 13.44 -24.04
CA ASP A 85 33.43 13.65 -23.78
C ASP A 85 33.98 12.79 -22.63
N MET A 86 33.21 11.79 -22.17
CA MET A 86 33.58 10.88 -21.08
C MET A 86 33.73 9.44 -21.60
N THR A 87 34.68 8.71 -21.04
CA THR A 87 34.83 7.28 -21.26
C THR A 87 33.76 6.50 -20.50
N GLN A 88 33.45 5.27 -20.94
CA GLN A 88 32.50 4.40 -20.24
C GLN A 88 32.89 4.17 -18.78
N MET A 89 34.20 4.07 -18.49
CA MET A 89 34.71 3.91 -17.12
C MET A 89 34.46 5.15 -16.25
N GLU A 90 34.61 6.36 -16.81
CA GLU A 90 34.28 7.59 -16.10
C GLU A 90 32.78 7.68 -15.81
N VAL A 91 31.92 7.33 -16.78
CA VAL A 91 30.47 7.31 -16.58
C VAL A 91 30.08 6.28 -15.52
N ARG A 92 30.63 5.07 -15.58
CA ARG A 92 30.45 4.03 -14.56
C ARG A 92 30.77 4.57 -13.17
N ASN A 93 31.93 5.21 -13.01
CA ASN A 93 32.38 5.68 -11.69
C ASN A 93 31.60 6.89 -11.17
N LEU A 94 31.11 7.77 -12.04
CA LEU A 94 30.50 9.05 -11.63
C LEU A 94 28.96 9.04 -11.65
N LYS A 95 28.34 8.09 -12.36
CA LYS A 95 26.89 8.05 -12.59
C LYS A 95 26.22 6.77 -12.10
N MET A 96 26.95 5.64 -12.06
CA MET A 96 26.41 4.32 -11.71
C MET A 96 26.83 3.91 -10.31
N GLY A 97 26.03 4.25 -9.30
CA GLY A 97 26.33 3.96 -7.90
C GLY A 97 25.40 2.95 -7.25
N LEU A 98 24.76 2.05 -8.00
CA LEU A 98 24.12 0.90 -7.38
C LEU A 98 25.22 -0.08 -6.92
N ARG A 99 25.28 -0.38 -5.62
CA ARG A 99 26.33 -1.23 -5.04
C ARG A 99 25.74 -2.45 -4.36
N LEU A 100 25.89 -3.61 -4.99
CA LEU A 100 25.48 -4.89 -4.41
C LEU A 100 26.62 -5.49 -3.59
N SER A 101 26.33 -5.90 -2.34
CA SER A 101 27.27 -6.65 -1.51
C SER A 101 27.54 -8.04 -2.10
N SER A 102 28.58 -8.72 -1.61
CA SER A 102 28.85 -10.11 -2.01
C SER A 102 27.67 -11.04 -1.71
N GLU A 103 26.96 -10.79 -0.61
CA GLU A 103 25.78 -11.55 -0.19
C GLU A 103 24.60 -11.28 -1.13
N ASP A 104 24.37 -10.02 -1.51
CA ASP A 104 23.32 -9.66 -2.47
C ASP A 104 23.54 -10.33 -3.83
N LYS A 105 24.79 -10.29 -4.32
CA LYS A 105 25.16 -10.95 -5.58
C LYS A 105 24.95 -12.46 -5.51
N GLN A 106 25.34 -13.09 -4.39
CA GLN A 106 25.12 -14.52 -4.20
C GLN A 106 23.63 -14.85 -4.15
N ARG A 107 22.82 -14.03 -3.47
CA ARG A 107 21.36 -14.19 -3.41
C ARG A 107 20.73 -14.10 -4.80
N LEU A 108 21.10 -13.09 -5.60
CA LEU A 108 20.61 -12.95 -6.98
C LEU A 108 20.99 -14.16 -7.84
N GLN A 109 22.24 -14.64 -7.73
CA GLN A 109 22.70 -15.83 -8.46
C GLN A 109 21.97 -17.12 -8.05
N LEU A 110 21.65 -17.28 -6.76
CA LEU A 110 20.89 -18.43 -6.27
C LEU A 110 19.46 -18.41 -6.80
N LEU A 111 18.79 -17.26 -6.72
CA LEU A 111 17.42 -17.07 -7.20
C LEU A 111 17.30 -17.28 -8.72
N ASN A 112 18.31 -16.86 -9.49
CA ASN A 112 18.36 -17.13 -10.93
C ASN A 112 18.59 -18.61 -11.26
N LYS A 113 19.38 -19.34 -10.46
CA LYS A 113 19.70 -20.75 -10.70
C LYS A 113 18.57 -21.72 -10.32
N THR A 114 17.67 -21.35 -9.42
CA THR A 114 16.48 -22.15 -9.08
C THR A 114 15.41 -22.19 -10.18
N SER A 115 15.58 -21.42 -11.26
CA SER A 115 14.65 -21.35 -12.39
C SER A 115 14.84 -22.46 -13.45
N VAL A 116 15.68 -23.47 -13.20
CA VAL A 116 15.91 -24.59 -14.13
C VAL A 116 15.01 -25.79 -13.77
N LYS A 117 13.75 -25.69 -14.20
CA LYS A 117 12.95 -26.78 -14.81
C LYS A 117 11.78 -26.11 -15.54
N LYS A 118 11.96 -25.86 -16.84
CA LYS A 118 10.83 -25.75 -17.78
C LYS A 118 10.19 -27.15 -17.89
N GLU A 119 9.43 -27.56 -16.87
CA GLU A 119 8.23 -28.35 -17.12
C GLU A 119 7.33 -27.52 -18.05
N PRO A 120 6.50 -28.14 -18.92
CA PRO A 120 5.66 -27.36 -19.81
C PRO A 120 4.87 -26.40 -18.94
N SER A 121 5.11 -25.11 -19.12
CA SER A 121 4.24 -24.08 -18.61
C SER A 121 2.89 -24.36 -19.24
N VAL A 122 2.07 -25.15 -18.57
CA VAL A 122 0.62 -25.09 -18.71
C VAL A 122 0.35 -23.60 -18.64
N SER A 123 -0.16 -23.03 -19.73
CA SER A 123 -0.62 -21.66 -19.73
C SER A 123 -1.70 -21.56 -18.65
N LEU A 124 -1.28 -21.21 -17.44
CA LEU A 124 -2.13 -20.87 -16.31
C LEU A 124 -2.74 -19.53 -16.65
N ARG A 125 -3.79 -19.54 -17.48
CA ARG A 125 -4.75 -18.48 -17.76
C ARG A 125 -5.73 -18.98 -18.82
N ALA A 126 -6.66 -19.82 -18.39
CA ALA A 126 -7.91 -20.05 -19.12
C ALA A 126 -9.14 -19.62 -18.31
N GLY A 127 -9.02 -18.78 -17.27
CA GLY A 127 -10.20 -18.22 -16.61
C GLY A 127 -9.85 -17.02 -15.74
N ARG A 128 -10.05 -15.82 -16.29
CA ARG A 128 -9.89 -14.49 -15.67
C ARG A 128 -8.46 -14.11 -15.23
N ARG A 129 -7.67 -13.69 -16.22
CA ARG A 129 -6.63 -12.67 -16.03
C ARG A 129 -7.21 -11.50 -15.23
N LEU A 130 -6.56 -11.08 -14.14
CA LEU A 130 -6.51 -9.66 -13.79
C LEU A 130 -6.20 -8.95 -15.11
N GLN A 131 -7.16 -8.17 -15.63
CA GLN A 131 -6.98 -7.51 -16.91
C GLN A 131 -6.02 -6.36 -16.69
N LEU A 132 -4.72 -6.70 -16.58
CA LEU A 132 -3.63 -5.73 -16.58
C LEU A 132 -3.81 -4.84 -17.80
N SER A 133 -3.52 -3.57 -17.61
CA SER A 133 -3.65 -2.59 -18.68
C SER A 133 -2.73 -3.00 -19.84
N LYS A 134 -3.14 -2.73 -21.08
CA LYS A 134 -2.25 -3.01 -22.23
C LYS A 134 -0.98 -2.16 -22.18
N SER A 135 -1.09 -1.00 -21.56
CA SER A 135 -0.01 -0.06 -21.31
C SER A 135 -0.35 0.75 -20.07
N VAL A 136 0.69 1.16 -19.33
CA VAL A 136 0.60 2.05 -18.18
C VAL A 136 1.67 3.14 -18.35
N ASP A 137 1.32 4.38 -18.06
CA ASP A 137 2.26 5.51 -18.04
C ASP A 137 1.93 6.44 -16.87
N TRP A 138 2.51 6.13 -15.70
CA TRP A 138 2.31 6.92 -14.49
C TRP A 138 2.88 8.34 -14.62
N ALA A 139 3.81 8.58 -15.55
CA ALA A 139 4.33 9.91 -15.80
C ALA A 139 3.32 10.76 -16.55
N ALA A 140 2.70 10.21 -17.60
CA ALA A 140 1.59 10.86 -18.31
C ALA A 140 0.37 11.09 -17.40
N ASP A 141 0.11 10.16 -16.48
CA ASP A 141 -0.98 10.25 -15.51
C ASP A 141 -0.70 11.23 -14.35
N GLY A 142 0.49 11.85 -14.28
CA GLY A 142 0.84 12.88 -13.30
C GLY A 142 1.37 12.38 -11.95
N PHE A 143 1.58 11.07 -11.80
CA PHE A 143 2.03 10.44 -10.56
C PHE A 143 3.55 10.34 -10.42
N VAL A 144 4.32 10.81 -11.41
CA VAL A 144 5.79 10.84 -11.37
C VAL A 144 6.28 12.28 -11.26
N SER A 145 7.28 12.53 -10.41
CA SER A 145 7.92 13.85 -10.28
C SER A 145 8.73 14.24 -11.52
N GLU A 146 9.17 15.49 -11.59
CA GLU A 146 10.02 15.97 -12.69
C GLU A 146 11.36 15.22 -12.78
N ILE A 147 11.97 15.23 -13.97
CA ILE A 147 13.32 14.67 -14.18
C ILE A 147 14.33 15.54 -13.42
N LYS A 148 15.18 14.89 -12.62
CA LYS A 148 16.29 15.51 -11.88
C LYS A 148 17.63 14.99 -12.40
N ASP A 149 18.73 15.69 -12.11
CA ASP A 149 20.10 15.29 -12.47
C ASP A 149 20.97 15.10 -11.23
N GLN A 150 21.50 13.89 -11.06
CA GLN A 150 22.40 13.53 -9.96
C GLN A 150 23.83 14.11 -10.12
N GLY A 151 24.14 14.83 -11.19
CA GLY A 151 25.50 15.30 -11.44
C GLY A 151 26.51 14.15 -11.43
N THR A 152 27.68 14.31 -10.83
CA THR A 152 28.75 13.30 -10.80
C THR A 152 28.81 12.49 -9.50
N CYS A 153 27.73 12.47 -8.71
CA CYS A 153 27.70 11.90 -7.36
C CYS A 153 27.31 10.42 -7.33
N GLY A 154 27.16 9.68 -8.43
CA GLY A 154 26.77 8.25 -8.35
C GLY A 154 25.45 7.95 -7.59
N ALA A 155 24.63 8.95 -7.28
CA ALA A 155 23.53 8.83 -6.33
C ALA A 155 22.24 8.22 -6.90
N CYS A 156 22.30 7.47 -8.01
CA CYS A 156 21.12 6.90 -8.68
C CYS A 156 20.19 6.13 -7.72
N TRP A 157 20.76 5.40 -6.76
CA TRP A 157 20.03 4.69 -5.71
C TRP A 157 19.16 5.62 -4.85
N SER A 158 19.64 6.83 -4.55
CA SER A 158 18.91 7.83 -3.77
C SER A 158 17.77 8.42 -4.57
N PHE A 159 18.03 8.84 -5.82
CA PHE A 159 17.02 9.41 -6.73
C PHE A 159 15.88 8.45 -7.05
N VAL A 160 16.19 7.16 -7.20
CA VAL A 160 15.18 6.13 -7.46
C VAL A 160 14.39 5.82 -6.20
N SER A 161 15.03 5.81 -5.03
CA SER A 161 14.34 5.64 -3.75
C SER A 161 13.38 6.80 -3.46
N THR A 162 13.82 8.04 -3.64
CA THR A 162 12.95 9.22 -3.51
C THR A 162 11.86 9.22 -4.57
N GLY A 163 12.17 8.88 -5.82
CA GLY A 163 11.18 8.80 -6.90
C GLY A 163 10.07 7.78 -6.62
N ALA A 164 10.40 6.60 -6.09
CA ALA A 164 9.41 5.61 -5.68
C ALA A 164 8.56 6.10 -4.49
N LEU A 165 9.17 6.76 -3.50
CA LEU A 165 8.45 7.36 -2.37
C LEU A 165 7.52 8.50 -2.79
N GLU A 166 7.99 9.41 -3.64
CA GLU A 166 7.23 10.53 -4.19
C GLU A 166 6.02 10.01 -5.00
N ALA A 167 6.21 8.97 -5.81
CA ALA A 167 5.11 8.38 -6.56
C ALA A 167 4.07 7.74 -5.63
N GLN A 168 4.51 7.01 -4.60
CA GLN A 168 3.60 6.46 -3.60
C GLN A 168 2.86 7.57 -2.82
N LEU A 169 3.50 8.71 -2.55
CA LEU A 169 2.85 9.85 -1.89
C LEU A 169 1.74 10.43 -2.77
N ARG A 170 1.99 10.58 -4.07
CA ARG A 170 0.97 11.06 -5.01
C ARG A 170 -0.18 10.08 -5.15
N ILE A 171 0.11 8.79 -5.32
CA ILE A 171 -0.89 7.74 -5.52
C ILE A 171 -1.75 7.55 -4.28
N LYS A 172 -1.14 7.51 -3.08
CA LYS A 172 -1.85 7.15 -1.84
C LYS A 172 -2.41 8.35 -1.09
N ASN A 173 -1.71 9.49 -1.13
CA ASN A 173 -2.01 10.65 -0.30
C ASN A 173 -2.43 11.90 -1.09
N ASP A 174 -2.40 11.86 -2.44
CA ASP A 174 -2.53 13.07 -3.28
C ASP A 174 -1.49 14.16 -2.92
N ASP A 175 -0.33 13.73 -2.39
CA ASP A 175 0.74 14.61 -1.93
C ASP A 175 1.84 14.71 -2.99
N PHE A 176 1.99 15.90 -3.56
CA PHE A 176 2.94 16.22 -4.62
C PHE A 176 4.33 16.65 -4.09
N THR A 177 4.56 16.55 -2.79
CA THR A 177 5.83 16.91 -2.16
C THR A 177 7.00 16.12 -2.75
N THR A 178 8.02 16.85 -3.22
CA THR A 178 9.29 16.26 -3.65
C THR A 178 10.21 16.03 -2.45
N LEU A 179 10.87 14.88 -2.42
CA LEU A 179 11.67 14.40 -1.32
C LEU A 179 13.16 14.67 -1.54
N SER A 180 13.91 14.83 -0.46
CA SER A 180 15.34 15.17 -0.50
C SER A 180 16.20 13.94 -0.77
N GLU A 181 16.82 13.89 -1.95
CA GLU A 181 17.87 12.91 -2.24
C GLU A 181 19.11 13.11 -1.34
N GLN A 182 19.42 14.37 -1.01
CA GLN A 182 20.55 14.72 -0.16
C GLN A 182 20.41 14.18 1.25
N ASN A 183 19.18 14.14 1.79
CA ASN A 183 18.93 13.54 3.09
C ASN A 183 19.36 12.07 3.10
N LEU A 184 19.05 11.29 2.07
CA LEU A 184 19.47 9.88 2.01
C LEU A 184 21.00 9.78 1.87
N ILE A 185 21.61 10.60 1.00
CA ILE A 185 23.06 10.64 0.76
C ILE A 185 23.84 10.87 2.06
N ASP A 186 23.40 11.83 2.87
CA ASP A 186 24.15 12.24 4.07
C ASP A 186 23.81 11.39 5.31
N CYS A 187 22.60 10.82 5.40
CA CYS A 187 22.08 10.26 6.65
C CYS A 187 21.93 8.74 6.68
N SER A 188 21.98 8.05 5.54
CA SER A 188 21.79 6.59 5.50
C SER A 188 23.09 5.77 5.59
N VAL A 189 24.21 6.42 5.91
CA VAL A 189 25.53 5.76 5.96
C VAL A 189 25.59 4.60 6.96
N SER A 190 24.94 4.74 8.12
CA SER A 190 24.87 3.67 9.11
C SER A 190 24.05 2.45 8.67
N TYR A 191 23.35 2.53 7.54
CA TYR A 191 22.55 1.46 6.95
C TYR A 191 23.25 0.77 5.77
N GLY A 192 24.49 1.17 5.44
CA GLY A 192 25.31 0.56 4.40
C GLY A 192 25.42 1.36 3.11
N ASN A 193 24.72 2.50 2.98
CA ASN A 193 24.90 3.39 1.84
C ASN A 193 26.17 4.24 2.01
N GLU A 194 26.86 4.56 0.92
CA GLU A 194 28.14 5.30 0.94
C GLU A 194 28.00 6.67 0.25
N GLY A 195 26.81 7.27 0.33
CA GLY A 195 26.53 8.59 -0.23
C GLY A 195 26.77 8.63 -1.74
N CYS A 196 27.83 9.35 -2.17
CA CYS A 196 28.16 9.45 -3.59
C CYS A 196 28.95 8.24 -4.14
N ASP A 197 29.51 7.39 -3.27
CA ASP A 197 30.26 6.20 -3.69
C ASP A 197 29.33 5.00 -4.00
N GLY A 198 28.05 5.15 -3.64
CA GLY A 198 26.95 4.30 -4.06
C GLY A 198 26.07 3.83 -2.91
N GLY A 199 25.08 2.98 -3.22
CA GLY A 199 24.10 2.51 -2.25
C GLY A 199 23.03 1.60 -2.84
N LEU A 200 22.06 1.24 -1.99
CA LEU A 200 20.94 0.36 -2.28
C LEU A 200 19.61 0.97 -1.83
N MET A 201 18.57 0.78 -2.65
CA MET A 201 17.22 1.31 -2.37
C MET A 201 16.62 0.70 -1.09
N SER A 202 16.84 -0.59 -0.83
CA SER A 202 16.37 -1.28 0.38
C SER A 202 16.96 -0.68 1.67
N GLN A 203 18.24 -0.31 1.64
CA GLN A 203 18.92 0.36 2.75
C GLN A 203 18.38 1.78 2.95
N ALA A 204 18.11 2.50 1.85
CA ALA A 204 17.47 3.80 1.91
C ALA A 204 16.08 3.73 2.56
N PHE A 205 15.23 2.77 2.16
CA PHE A 205 13.91 2.57 2.76
C PHE A 205 14.01 2.15 4.25
N SER A 206 14.98 1.30 4.60
CA SER A 206 15.24 0.92 6.00
C SER A 206 15.61 2.13 6.85
N TYR A 207 16.49 3.01 6.34
CA TYR A 207 16.81 4.27 6.99
C TYR A 207 15.55 5.12 7.22
N VAL A 208 14.71 5.33 6.19
CA VAL A 208 13.51 6.18 6.35
C VAL A 208 12.55 5.60 7.40
N ARG A 209 12.40 4.27 7.45
CA ARG A 209 11.59 3.58 8.48
C ARG A 209 12.12 3.87 9.87
N ASP A 210 13.39 3.54 10.11
CA ASP A 210 13.98 3.53 11.46
C ASP A 210 14.31 4.95 11.94
N ASN A 211 14.61 5.87 11.03
CA ASN A 211 14.74 7.30 11.31
C ASN A 211 13.38 7.99 11.57
N ASN A 212 12.26 7.28 11.35
CA ASN A 212 10.90 7.80 11.48
C ASN A 212 10.62 8.98 10.51
N GLY A 213 11.15 8.90 9.30
CA GLY A 213 10.83 9.77 8.17
C GLY A 213 12.02 10.45 7.50
N MET A 214 11.74 11.28 6.50
CA MET A 214 12.72 12.06 5.75
C MET A 214 12.21 13.46 5.38
N ASN A 215 13.13 14.38 5.07
CA ASN A 215 12.81 15.77 4.72
C ASN A 215 12.41 15.96 3.25
N PRO A 216 11.61 16.99 2.94
CA PRO A 216 11.37 17.40 1.56
C PRO A 216 12.63 18.07 0.96
N ASP A 217 12.75 18.02 -0.37
CA ASP A 217 13.86 18.67 -1.10
C ASP A 217 13.92 20.18 -0.80
N SER A 218 12.76 20.84 -0.65
CA SER A 218 12.67 22.27 -0.34
C SER A 218 13.41 22.68 0.95
N ILE A 219 13.60 21.76 1.89
CA ILE A 219 14.26 21.97 3.17
C ILE A 219 15.71 21.46 3.19
N TYR A 220 15.98 20.38 2.46
CA TYR A 220 17.30 19.77 2.39
C TYR A 220 17.68 19.57 0.91
N ARG A 221 18.16 20.67 0.31
CA ARG A 221 18.46 20.73 -1.13
C ARG A 221 19.62 19.84 -1.54
N TYR A 222 19.55 19.32 -2.76
CA TYR A 222 20.61 18.56 -3.39
C TYR A 222 21.92 19.35 -3.50
N ALA A 223 23.01 18.76 -3.02
CA ALA A 223 24.36 19.33 -3.06
C ALA A 223 25.35 18.51 -3.92
N GLY A 224 25.00 17.27 -4.29
CA GLY A 224 25.83 16.42 -5.15
C GLY A 224 27.17 16.00 -4.55
N LYS A 225 27.26 15.97 -3.22
CA LYS A 225 28.43 15.51 -2.45
C LYS A 225 27.99 15.07 -1.06
N ILE A 226 28.79 14.23 -0.41
CA ILE A 226 28.55 13.82 0.97
C ILE A 226 28.83 15.00 1.91
N ASN A 227 27.89 15.30 2.81
CA ASN A 227 28.04 16.25 3.90
C ASN A 227 27.64 15.59 5.23
N SER A 228 27.74 16.34 6.34
CA SER A 228 27.14 15.89 7.59
C SER A 228 25.62 15.82 7.48
N CYS A 229 25.02 14.78 8.06
CA CYS A 229 23.56 14.62 8.12
C CYS A 229 22.90 15.83 8.81
N LYS A 230 22.05 16.55 8.07
CA LYS A 230 21.28 17.72 8.53
C LYS A 230 19.78 17.46 8.61
N PHE A 231 19.38 16.20 8.82
CA PHE A 231 17.98 15.83 8.94
C PHE A 231 17.26 16.64 10.04
N LYS A 232 16.13 17.27 9.68
CA LYS A 232 15.30 18.06 10.58
C LYS A 232 14.06 17.27 10.97
N LYS A 233 14.02 16.76 12.21
CA LYS A 233 12.87 16.02 12.76
C LYS A 233 11.56 16.79 12.72
N SER A 234 11.60 18.13 12.77
CA SER A 234 10.40 18.99 12.69
C SER A 234 9.82 19.16 11.29
N ARG A 235 10.48 18.66 10.22
CA ARG A 235 10.06 18.90 8.83
C ARG A 235 9.97 17.60 8.02
N ILE A 236 9.19 16.63 8.52
CA ILE A 236 9.05 15.30 7.90
C ILE A 236 8.03 15.33 6.76
N ALA A 237 8.48 15.01 5.56
CA ALA A 237 7.65 14.89 4.36
C ALA A 237 7.10 13.47 4.18
N ALA A 238 7.94 12.44 4.31
CA ALA A 238 7.53 11.04 4.12
C ALA A 238 7.94 10.16 5.30
N LYS A 239 7.14 9.12 5.57
CA LYS A 239 7.45 8.02 6.49
C LYS A 239 7.08 6.69 5.83
N VAL A 240 7.83 5.63 6.15
CA VAL A 240 7.55 4.28 5.66
C VAL A 240 7.44 3.29 6.82
N SER A 241 6.56 2.30 6.68
CA SER A 241 6.43 1.17 7.61
C SER A 241 7.41 0.06 7.23
N GLY A 242 7.82 0.02 5.97
CA GLY A 242 8.75 -0.96 5.42
C GLY A 242 8.89 -0.80 3.91
N TYR A 243 9.34 -1.86 3.26
CA TYR A 243 9.44 -1.95 1.80
C TYR A 243 9.20 -3.39 1.35
N VAL A 244 8.86 -3.57 0.09
CA VAL A 244 8.68 -4.86 -0.57
C VAL A 244 9.82 -5.08 -1.55
N SER A 245 10.39 -6.29 -1.55
CA SER A 245 11.28 -6.78 -2.58
C SER A 245 10.53 -7.79 -3.44
N LEU A 246 10.50 -7.56 -4.75
CA LEU A 246 9.77 -8.42 -5.68
C LEU A 246 10.57 -9.68 -6.03
N PRO A 247 9.88 -10.82 -6.28
CA PRO A 247 10.46 -11.95 -6.99
C PRO A 247 11.06 -11.56 -8.35
N ILE A 248 12.09 -12.30 -8.79
CA ILE A 248 12.77 -12.07 -10.08
C ILE A 248 11.89 -12.59 -11.22
N ASP A 249 10.90 -11.80 -11.62
CA ASP A 249 9.96 -12.14 -12.68
C ASP A 249 9.41 -10.86 -13.35
N GLU A 250 9.49 -10.79 -14.69
CA GLU A 250 8.98 -9.66 -15.46
C GLU A 250 7.45 -9.53 -15.35
N ASP A 251 6.70 -10.63 -15.20
CA ASP A 251 5.24 -10.60 -15.02
C ASP A 251 4.86 -10.02 -13.64
N VAL A 252 5.63 -10.36 -12.60
CA VAL A 252 5.43 -9.81 -11.24
C VAL A 252 5.79 -8.33 -11.19
N LEU A 253 6.88 -7.92 -11.86
CA LEU A 253 7.22 -6.51 -12.01
C LEU A 253 6.10 -5.76 -12.75
N MET A 254 5.53 -6.34 -13.80
CA MET A 254 4.44 -5.71 -14.58
C MET A 254 3.19 -5.53 -13.72
N GLU A 255 2.81 -6.54 -12.95
CA GLU A 255 1.69 -6.49 -12.01
C GLU A 255 1.91 -5.42 -10.94
N ALA A 256 3.12 -5.33 -10.38
CA ALA A 256 3.45 -4.29 -9.40
C ALA A 256 3.37 -2.89 -10.01
N VAL A 257 3.89 -2.70 -11.23
CA VAL A 257 3.78 -1.41 -11.93
C VAL A 257 2.32 -1.05 -12.18
N ASP A 258 1.48 -2.00 -12.57
CA ASP A 258 0.05 -1.74 -12.86
C ASP A 258 -0.76 -1.44 -11.60
N THR A 259 -0.52 -2.17 -10.50
CA THR A 259 -1.39 -2.15 -9.31
C THR A 259 -0.87 -1.30 -8.16
N ILE A 260 0.44 -1.08 -8.08
CA ILE A 260 1.09 -0.34 -6.98
C ILE A 260 1.57 1.04 -7.42
N GLY A 261 2.07 1.17 -8.65
CA GLY A 261 2.66 2.40 -9.17
C GLY A 261 4.12 2.25 -9.58
N PRO A 262 4.87 3.35 -9.74
CA PRO A 262 6.28 3.33 -10.10
C PRO A 262 7.16 2.50 -9.15
N ILE A 263 8.02 1.66 -9.72
CA ILE A 263 8.84 0.67 -8.99
C ILE A 263 10.33 0.98 -9.14
N ALA A 264 11.07 0.95 -8.03
CA ALA A 264 12.52 1.11 -8.03
C ALA A 264 13.18 -0.17 -8.53
N VAL A 265 14.05 -0.07 -9.54
CA VAL A 265 14.75 -1.24 -10.11
C VAL A 265 16.25 -1.00 -10.26
N GLY A 266 17.03 -2.07 -10.20
CA GLY A 266 18.42 -2.10 -10.66
C GLY A 266 18.54 -2.61 -12.10
N ILE A 267 19.49 -2.08 -12.86
CA ILE A 267 19.82 -2.52 -14.23
C ILE A 267 21.34 -2.60 -14.46
N ASP A 268 21.74 -3.38 -15.46
CA ASP A 268 23.05 -3.23 -16.12
C ASP A 268 23.01 -2.07 -17.11
N ALA A 269 23.69 -0.98 -16.75
CA ALA A 269 23.84 0.20 -17.59
C ALA A 269 25.26 0.35 -18.18
N ASP A 270 26.13 -0.67 -18.06
CA ASP A 270 27.58 -0.54 -18.31
C ASP A 270 28.02 -0.43 -19.78
N HIS A 271 27.07 -0.20 -20.67
CA HIS A 271 27.29 -0.21 -22.11
C HIS A 271 27.30 1.21 -22.66
N THR A 272 28.22 1.49 -23.58
CA THR A 272 28.30 2.80 -24.26
C THR A 272 27.02 3.12 -25.02
N SER A 273 26.33 2.09 -25.53
CA SER A 273 25.00 2.19 -26.14
C SER A 273 23.92 2.70 -25.17
N PHE A 274 23.92 2.29 -23.89
CA PHE A 274 23.01 2.84 -22.88
C PHE A 274 23.39 4.28 -22.52
N THR A 275 24.68 4.52 -22.31
CA THR A 275 25.20 5.84 -21.99
C THR A 275 24.78 6.87 -23.03
N LEU A 276 24.85 6.51 -24.32
CA LEU A 276 24.55 7.37 -25.46
C LEU A 276 23.11 7.26 -25.99
N TYR A 277 22.22 6.57 -25.26
CA TYR A 277 20.85 6.31 -25.70
C TYR A 277 20.08 7.63 -25.94
N LYS A 278 19.36 7.69 -27.07
CA LYS A 278 18.54 8.86 -27.44
C LYS A 278 17.05 8.56 -27.63
N GLY A 279 16.69 7.40 -28.16
CA GLY A 279 15.27 7.05 -28.33
C GLY A 279 15.05 5.71 -29.03
N GLY A 280 13.84 5.18 -28.93
CA GLY A 280 13.45 3.84 -29.41
C GLY A 280 13.51 2.77 -28.33
N ILE A 281 13.32 1.50 -28.67
CA ILE A 281 13.31 0.42 -27.67
C ILE A 281 14.73 -0.14 -27.53
N TYR A 282 15.40 0.21 -26.43
CA TYR A 282 16.75 -0.18 -26.12
C TYR A 282 16.88 -1.69 -25.95
N PHE A 283 17.84 -2.27 -26.68
CA PHE A 283 18.23 -3.67 -26.56
C PHE A 283 19.74 -3.83 -26.79
N GLU A 284 20.46 -4.30 -25.78
CA GLU A 284 21.90 -4.54 -25.83
C GLU A 284 22.22 -6.01 -25.55
N PRO A 285 22.61 -6.82 -26.55
CA PRO A 285 22.88 -8.24 -26.36
C PRO A 285 23.87 -8.56 -25.25
N ALA A 286 24.80 -7.64 -24.93
CA ALA A 286 25.78 -7.81 -23.86
C ALA A 286 25.27 -7.46 -22.46
N CYS A 287 24.03 -6.97 -22.32
CA CYS A 287 23.43 -6.66 -21.01
C CYS A 287 23.36 -7.89 -20.11
N SER A 288 23.81 -7.73 -18.87
CA SER A 288 23.71 -8.75 -17.83
C SER A 288 22.36 -8.70 -17.11
N SER A 289 21.79 -9.87 -16.82
CA SER A 289 20.66 -9.99 -15.89
C SER A 289 21.09 -10.08 -14.42
N GLU A 290 22.40 -10.09 -14.13
CA GLU A 290 22.96 -10.34 -12.79
C GLU A 290 23.87 -9.21 -12.30
N ASN A 291 24.67 -8.62 -13.19
CA ASN A 291 25.65 -7.58 -12.86
C ASN A 291 25.01 -6.20 -12.96
N LEU A 292 24.17 -5.85 -11.98
CA LEU A 292 23.51 -4.56 -11.92
C LEU A 292 24.44 -3.50 -11.32
N ASN A 293 24.47 -2.31 -11.91
CA ASN A 293 25.35 -1.20 -11.48
C ASN A 293 24.65 0.17 -11.45
N HIS A 294 23.43 0.27 -12.00
CA HIS A 294 22.66 1.50 -12.03
C HIS A 294 21.24 1.27 -11.55
N ALA A 295 20.63 2.29 -10.95
CA ALA A 295 19.24 2.25 -10.51
C ALA A 295 18.40 3.18 -11.38
N VAL A 296 17.21 2.73 -11.77
CA VAL A 296 16.20 3.53 -12.49
C VAL A 296 14.81 3.29 -11.89
N LEU A 297 13.87 4.18 -12.20
CA LEU A 297 12.48 4.02 -11.78
C LEU A 297 11.65 3.52 -12.96
N VAL A 298 11.05 2.34 -12.87
CA VAL A 298 10.06 1.89 -13.86
C VAL A 298 8.76 2.64 -13.59
N VAL A 299 8.33 3.45 -14.54
CA VAL A 299 7.15 4.33 -14.44
C VAL A 299 6.00 3.87 -15.33
N GLY A 300 6.18 2.76 -16.04
CA GLY A 300 5.18 2.26 -16.96
C GLY A 300 5.68 1.14 -17.84
N TYR A 301 4.83 0.68 -18.73
CA TYR A 301 5.15 -0.32 -19.75
C TYR A 301 4.18 -0.19 -20.93
N GLY A 302 4.55 -0.73 -22.08
CA GLY A 302 3.70 -0.73 -23.27
C GLY A 302 4.24 -1.64 -24.36
N SER A 303 3.69 -1.45 -25.56
CA SER A 303 4.09 -2.14 -26.77
C SER A 303 4.06 -1.19 -27.96
N GLU A 304 5.11 -1.19 -28.78
CA GLU A 304 5.20 -0.40 -30.00
C GLU A 304 5.65 -1.31 -31.15
N ASN A 305 4.91 -1.33 -32.27
CA ASN A 305 5.22 -2.14 -33.45
C ASN A 305 5.49 -3.63 -33.13
N GLY A 306 4.74 -4.21 -32.19
CA GLY A 306 4.89 -5.60 -31.76
C GLY A 306 6.11 -5.88 -30.87
N LYS A 307 6.79 -4.84 -30.37
CA LYS A 307 7.88 -4.94 -29.41
C LYS A 307 7.43 -4.35 -28.06
N ASP A 308 7.54 -5.15 -27.01
CA ASP A 308 7.19 -4.73 -25.66
C ASP A 308 8.33 -3.94 -25.02
N TYR A 309 7.98 -2.94 -24.20
CA TYR A 309 8.96 -2.14 -23.47
C TYR A 309 8.52 -1.82 -22.05
N TRP A 310 9.52 -1.60 -21.20
CA TRP A 310 9.44 -0.90 -19.92
C TRP A 310 9.69 0.58 -20.16
N LEU A 311 8.88 1.47 -19.57
CA LEU A 311 9.14 2.90 -19.54
C LEU A 311 9.88 3.23 -18.25
N ILE A 312 11.08 3.81 -18.36
CA ILE A 312 11.92 4.16 -17.21
C ILE A 312 12.15 5.66 -17.12
N LYS A 313 12.24 6.16 -15.89
CA LYS A 313 12.74 7.49 -15.53
C LYS A 313 14.19 7.36 -15.03
N ASN A 314 15.09 8.14 -15.62
CA ASN A 314 16.52 8.15 -15.29
C ASN A 314 16.92 9.43 -14.52
N SER A 315 18.01 9.35 -13.75
CA SER A 315 18.53 10.44 -12.90
C SER A 315 19.66 11.24 -13.56
N TRP A 316 19.73 11.23 -14.90
CA TRP A 316 20.82 11.85 -15.68
C TRP A 316 20.41 13.15 -16.39
N GLY A 317 19.30 13.75 -15.96
CA GLY A 317 18.76 14.98 -16.54
C GLY A 317 18.02 14.76 -17.86
N THR A 318 17.35 15.82 -18.33
CA THR A 318 16.50 15.79 -19.52
C THR A 318 17.27 15.66 -20.83
N ALA A 319 18.59 15.90 -20.83
CA ALA A 319 19.40 15.79 -22.03
C ALA A 319 19.61 14.33 -22.49
N TRP A 320 19.49 13.36 -21.57
CA TRP A 320 19.66 11.94 -21.86
C TRP A 320 18.34 11.30 -22.32
N GLY A 321 18.41 10.39 -23.29
CA GLY A 321 17.26 9.65 -23.78
C GLY A 321 16.14 10.52 -24.36
N GLU A 322 14.91 10.09 -24.07
CA GLU A 322 13.64 10.69 -24.47
C GLU A 322 13.21 11.69 -23.37
N ASP A 323 13.94 12.80 -23.29
CA ASP A 323 13.74 13.87 -22.29
C ASP A 323 13.90 13.41 -20.83
N GLY A 324 14.87 12.53 -20.57
CA GLY A 324 15.14 11.92 -19.26
C GLY A 324 14.46 10.57 -19.05
N TYR A 325 13.60 10.15 -19.98
CA TYR A 325 12.99 8.84 -20.01
C TYR A 325 13.70 7.91 -21.00
N GLY A 326 13.46 6.61 -20.86
CA GLY A 326 13.93 5.60 -21.80
C GLY A 326 12.98 4.42 -21.88
N ARG A 327 13.06 3.69 -22.99
CA ARG A 327 12.28 2.47 -23.22
C ARG A 327 13.22 1.28 -23.31
N ILE A 328 13.14 0.35 -22.35
CA ILE A 328 13.97 -0.86 -22.32
C ILE A 328 13.14 -2.05 -22.79
N ALA A 329 13.70 -2.92 -23.62
CA ALA A 329 12.99 -4.10 -24.11
C ALA A 329 12.46 -4.98 -22.97
N ARG A 330 11.18 -5.31 -23.02
CA ARG A 330 10.46 -6.18 -22.07
C ARG A 330 10.21 -7.55 -22.68
N ASN A 331 10.01 -8.56 -21.84
CA ASN A 331 9.75 -9.95 -22.25
C ASN A 331 10.90 -10.53 -23.09
N ARG A 332 12.13 -10.15 -22.72
CA ARG A 332 13.38 -10.55 -23.42
C ARG A 332 14.37 -11.17 -22.45
N ASN A 333 13.87 -12.13 -21.66
CA ASN A 333 14.64 -12.87 -20.67
C ASN A 333 15.27 -11.96 -19.61
N ASN A 334 14.43 -11.11 -18.97
CA ASN A 334 14.86 -10.17 -17.94
C ASN A 334 16.05 -9.30 -18.42
N HIS A 335 15.83 -8.62 -19.54
CA HIS A 335 16.86 -7.87 -20.25
C HIS A 335 17.46 -6.77 -19.36
N CYS A 336 18.79 -6.67 -19.34
CA CYS A 336 19.57 -5.82 -18.43
C CYS A 336 19.23 -6.00 -16.93
N GLY A 337 18.58 -7.12 -16.56
CA GLY A 337 18.28 -7.47 -15.18
C GLY A 337 17.20 -6.61 -14.51
N ILE A 338 16.34 -5.96 -15.29
CA ILE A 338 15.36 -5.00 -14.78
C ILE A 338 14.40 -5.56 -13.71
N ALA A 339 14.11 -6.86 -13.75
CA ALA A 339 13.33 -7.55 -12.72
C ALA A 339 14.18 -8.21 -11.61
N SER A 340 15.52 -8.19 -11.72
CA SER A 340 16.42 -8.85 -10.77
C SER A 340 16.49 -8.16 -9.41
N LEU A 341 16.37 -6.82 -9.39
CA LEU A 341 16.41 -6.03 -8.15
C LEU A 341 15.29 -5.00 -8.17
N ALA A 342 14.05 -5.47 -8.04
CA ALA A 342 12.86 -4.61 -8.04
C ALA A 342 12.22 -4.52 -6.65
N GLY A 343 11.75 -3.32 -6.27
CA GLY A 343 11.08 -3.11 -4.99
C GLY A 343 10.45 -1.74 -4.85
N TYR A 344 9.62 -1.58 -3.82
CA TYR A 344 8.92 -0.33 -3.55
C TYR A 344 8.69 -0.10 -2.04
N PRO A 345 8.59 1.16 -1.58
CA PRO A 345 8.35 1.47 -0.18
C PRO A 345 6.87 1.31 0.20
N LEU A 346 6.62 0.99 1.48
CA LEU A 346 5.30 0.99 2.09
C LEU A 346 5.14 2.25 2.95
N LEU A 347 4.35 3.22 2.48
CA LEU A 347 4.12 4.45 3.24
C LEU A 347 3.36 4.18 4.54
N ILE A 348 3.79 4.85 5.63
CA ILE A 348 2.90 5.06 6.78
C ILE A 348 1.95 6.16 6.34
N ILE A 349 0.69 5.80 6.19
CA ILE A 349 -0.33 6.77 5.89
C ILE A 349 -0.44 7.66 7.12
N LYS A 350 -0.16 8.96 6.96
CA LYS A 350 -0.24 9.95 8.04
C LYS A 350 -1.69 10.04 8.47
N MET A 351 -2.08 9.21 9.43
CA MET A 351 -3.32 9.45 10.12
C MET A 351 -3.09 10.52 11.18
N VAL A 352 -3.98 11.51 11.14
CA VAL A 352 -4.23 12.56 12.13
C VAL A 352 -3.58 13.91 11.78
N PHE A 353 -4.33 14.75 11.07
CA PHE A 353 -4.33 16.19 11.33
C PHE A 353 -4.90 16.38 12.74
N GLN A 354 -4.07 16.80 13.70
CA GLN A 354 -4.43 17.03 15.10
C GLN A 354 -4.40 18.53 15.41
N LYS A 355 -5.34 18.94 16.29
CA LYS A 355 -5.55 20.20 17.05
C LYS A 355 -4.80 21.48 16.63
N ASN A 356 -5.53 22.61 16.67
CA ASN A 356 -5.11 23.98 16.33
C ASN A 356 -5.00 24.29 14.83
N THR A 357 -5.66 23.51 13.97
CA THR A 357 -5.76 23.89 12.55
C THR A 357 -6.73 25.07 12.42
N VAL A 358 -6.31 26.12 11.71
CA VAL A 358 -7.11 27.31 11.44
C VAL A 358 -7.30 27.48 9.94
N LEU A 359 -8.45 28.03 9.55
CA LEU A 359 -8.71 28.45 8.18
C LEU A 359 -7.96 29.75 7.91
N ILE A 360 -7.18 29.78 6.83
CA ILE A 360 -6.36 30.93 6.42
C ILE A 360 -7.00 31.65 5.23
N LYS A 361 -7.48 30.90 4.24
CA LYS A 361 -7.93 31.47 2.97
C LYS A 361 -8.98 30.60 2.29
N ILE A 362 -9.89 31.27 1.58
CA ILE A 362 -10.89 30.62 0.73
C ILE A 362 -10.74 31.18 -0.70
N ILE A 363 -10.74 30.28 -1.69
CA ILE A 363 -10.69 30.62 -3.11
C ILE A 363 -11.82 29.87 -3.81
N ASN A 364 -12.76 30.62 -4.40
CA ASN A 364 -13.82 30.06 -5.24
C ASN A 364 -13.26 29.68 -6.62
N LYS A 365 -13.39 28.41 -7.02
CA LYS A 365 -13.04 27.91 -8.35
C LYS A 365 -14.24 27.60 -9.23
N GLN A 366 -15.44 28.03 -8.80
CA GLN A 366 -16.75 27.76 -9.39
C GLN A 366 -17.23 26.33 -9.17
N ASP A 367 -16.52 25.32 -9.66
CA ASP A 367 -16.92 23.91 -9.50
C ASP A 367 -16.48 23.29 -8.15
N HIS A 368 -15.55 23.95 -7.45
CA HIS A 368 -15.10 23.56 -6.12
C HIS A 368 -14.60 24.78 -5.31
N LEU A 369 -14.36 24.55 -4.02
CA LEU A 369 -13.76 25.52 -3.12
C LEU A 369 -12.35 25.09 -2.72
N GLU A 370 -11.36 25.94 -2.92
CA GLU A 370 -10.03 25.75 -2.34
C GLU A 370 -9.97 26.46 -0.98
N VAL A 371 -9.73 25.70 0.08
CA VAL A 371 -9.61 26.22 1.45
C VAL A 371 -8.21 25.95 1.97
N THR A 372 -7.44 27.01 2.17
CA THR A 372 -6.14 26.93 2.82
C THR A 372 -6.33 26.84 4.32
N VAL A 373 -5.76 25.82 4.94
CA VAL A 373 -5.74 25.59 6.38
C VAL A 373 -4.30 25.49 6.86
N ALA A 374 -4.02 25.95 8.08
CA ALA A 374 -2.68 25.86 8.66
C ALA A 374 -2.76 25.41 10.11
N ASN A 375 -1.76 24.65 10.56
CA ASN A 375 -1.48 24.41 11.97
C ASN A 375 -0.09 24.94 12.32
N ASP A 376 0.37 24.73 13.55
CA ASP A 376 1.66 25.22 14.05
C ASP A 376 2.87 24.70 13.24
N GLU A 377 2.71 23.67 12.42
CA GLU A 377 3.79 23.00 11.70
C GLU A 377 3.70 23.13 10.17
N ASN A 378 2.49 23.18 9.58
CA ASN A 378 2.28 23.06 8.14
C ASN A 378 1.03 23.84 7.65
N GLU A 379 1.06 24.25 6.38
CA GLU A 379 -0.08 24.78 5.63
C GLU A 379 -0.51 23.75 4.57
N LYS A 380 -1.82 23.57 4.38
CA LYS A 380 -2.42 22.65 3.41
C LYS A 380 -3.57 23.32 2.68
N VAL A 381 -3.69 23.06 1.38
CA VAL A 381 -4.85 23.48 0.58
C VAL A 381 -5.81 22.31 0.43
N LEU A 382 -7.05 22.49 0.89
CA LEU A 382 -8.14 21.52 0.77
C LEU A 382 -8.98 21.85 -0.46
N LYS A 383 -9.21 20.87 -1.33
CA LYS A 383 -10.13 21.00 -2.47
C LYS A 383 -11.48 20.38 -2.10
N LEU A 384 -12.50 21.22 -1.91
CA LEU A 384 -13.83 20.81 -1.47
C LEU A 384 -14.82 20.85 -2.63
N ASN A 385 -15.31 19.67 -3.02
CA ASN A 385 -16.26 19.51 -4.11
C ASN A 385 -17.61 20.23 -3.82
N SER A 386 -18.19 20.88 -4.84
CA SER A 386 -19.45 21.63 -4.70
C SER A 386 -20.63 20.79 -4.22
N HIS A 387 -20.80 19.56 -4.73
CA HIS A 387 -21.84 18.65 -4.25
C HIS A 387 -21.62 18.26 -2.80
N TRP A 388 -20.38 17.94 -2.41
CA TRP A 388 -20.06 17.61 -1.01
C TRP A 388 -20.43 18.76 -0.07
N LEU A 389 -20.08 20.00 -0.43
CA LEU A 389 -20.46 21.19 0.34
C LEU A 389 -21.99 21.31 0.44
N ARG A 390 -22.69 21.20 -0.70
CA ARG A 390 -24.16 21.30 -0.75
C ARG A 390 -24.86 20.24 0.11
N PHE A 391 -24.39 18.99 0.04
CA PHE A 391 -24.94 17.85 0.78
C PHE A 391 -24.69 17.94 2.29
N ASN A 392 -23.64 18.64 2.69
CA ASN A 392 -23.28 18.84 4.09
C ASN A 392 -23.71 20.19 4.66
N CYS A 393 -24.53 20.95 3.94
CA CYS A 393 -25.13 22.17 4.45
C CYS A 393 -25.83 21.94 5.80
N GLN A 394 -25.55 22.82 6.76
CA GLN A 394 -26.05 22.77 8.13
C GLN A 394 -27.21 23.76 8.38
N SER A 395 -27.69 24.46 7.35
CA SER A 395 -28.81 25.39 7.50
C SER A 395 -30.11 24.67 7.83
N GLU A 396 -31.01 25.32 8.58
CA GLU A 396 -32.33 24.77 8.94
C GLU A 396 -33.22 24.51 7.70
N LYS A 397 -32.91 25.12 6.55
CA LYS A 397 -33.56 24.83 5.27
C LYS A 397 -33.10 23.51 4.63
N SER A 398 -31.95 23.01 5.07
CA SER A 398 -31.27 21.85 4.51
C SER A 398 -31.34 20.61 5.40
N ARG A 399 -31.64 20.80 6.68
CA ARG A 399 -31.70 19.75 7.70
C ARG A 399 -32.83 19.97 8.69
N GLU A 400 -33.47 18.88 9.09
CA GLU A 400 -34.45 18.86 10.16
C GLU A 400 -33.73 18.97 11.51
N LYS A 401 -34.02 20.03 12.26
CA LYS A 401 -33.28 20.37 13.50
C LYS A 401 -33.39 19.30 14.58
N SER A 402 -34.53 18.62 14.65
CA SER A 402 -34.82 17.63 15.69
C SER A 402 -34.17 16.27 15.48
N THR A 403 -33.78 15.94 14.23
CA THR A 403 -33.23 14.62 13.86
C THR A 403 -31.85 14.71 13.20
N GLY A 404 -31.44 15.90 12.76
CA GLY A 404 -30.25 16.11 11.94
C GLY A 404 -30.37 15.62 10.50
N GLN A 405 -31.51 15.03 10.10
CA GLN A 405 -31.70 14.43 8.79
C GLN A 405 -31.73 15.50 7.69
N ARG A 406 -31.11 15.19 6.54
CA ARG A 406 -31.14 16.05 5.36
C ARG A 406 -32.54 16.08 4.78
N THR A 407 -33.08 17.28 4.54
CA THR A 407 -34.44 17.47 4.01
C THR A 407 -34.47 17.77 2.51
N ILE A 408 -33.32 18.07 1.92
CA ILE A 408 -33.21 18.39 0.50
C ILE A 408 -33.28 17.11 -0.34
N PRO A 409 -34.25 17.01 -1.27
CA PRO A 409 -34.32 15.87 -2.16
C PRO A 409 -33.14 15.87 -3.15
N ILE A 410 -32.43 14.76 -3.28
CA ILE A 410 -31.25 14.66 -4.16
C ILE A 410 -31.54 15.06 -5.61
N ARG A 411 -32.75 14.75 -6.10
CA ARG A 411 -33.20 15.08 -7.47
C ARG A 411 -33.22 16.57 -7.78
N THR A 412 -33.22 17.44 -6.76
CA THR A 412 -33.26 18.89 -6.96
C THR A 412 -31.87 19.48 -7.11
N ILE A 413 -30.80 18.72 -6.87
CA ILE A 413 -29.42 19.20 -6.97
C ILE A 413 -28.91 18.90 -8.39
N PRO A 414 -28.48 19.92 -9.16
CA PRO A 414 -28.00 19.71 -10.53
C PRO A 414 -26.65 18.98 -10.56
N SER A 415 -26.39 18.24 -11.63
CA SER A 415 -25.11 17.55 -11.85
C SER A 415 -23.94 18.52 -12.03
N ASN A 416 -24.17 19.70 -12.59
CA ASN A 416 -23.17 20.77 -12.70
C ASN A 416 -23.50 21.90 -11.71
N LEU A 417 -23.17 21.67 -10.43
CA LEU A 417 -23.42 22.64 -9.37
C LEU A 417 -22.23 23.60 -9.25
N LEU A 418 -22.49 24.88 -9.54
CA LEU A 418 -21.48 25.93 -9.55
C LEU A 418 -21.70 26.94 -8.41
N ILE A 419 -20.60 27.30 -7.76
CA ILE A 419 -20.48 28.29 -6.69
C ILE A 419 -20.42 29.69 -7.30
N LYS A 420 -21.41 30.52 -7.00
CA LYS A 420 -21.44 31.94 -7.36
C LYS A 420 -20.45 32.72 -6.50
N SER A 421 -20.52 32.53 -5.19
CA SER A 421 -19.60 33.15 -4.23
C SER A 421 -19.44 32.29 -2.98
N ALA A 422 -18.33 32.48 -2.27
CA ALA A 422 -18.08 31.83 -0.98
C ALA A 422 -17.34 32.80 -0.07
N LYS A 423 -17.78 32.93 1.19
CA LYS A 423 -17.22 33.88 2.16
C LYS A 423 -17.12 33.24 3.53
N HIS A 424 -16.11 33.68 4.28
CA HIS A 424 -15.95 33.35 5.69
C HIS A 424 -16.72 34.39 6.52
N GLU A 425 -17.74 33.95 7.26
CA GLU A 425 -18.61 34.79 8.10
C GLU A 425 -18.68 34.23 9.53
N GLY A 426 -17.94 34.86 10.44
CA GLY A 426 -17.82 34.39 11.83
C GLY A 426 -17.14 33.03 11.91
N GLU A 427 -17.85 32.02 12.41
CA GLU A 427 -17.38 30.63 12.50
C GLU A 427 -17.80 29.78 11.29
N ASN A 428 -18.42 30.38 10.27
CA ASN A 428 -19.01 29.67 9.14
C ASN A 428 -18.39 30.06 7.81
N ILE A 429 -18.48 29.15 6.85
CA ILE A 429 -18.36 29.43 5.42
C ILE A 429 -19.77 29.45 4.84
N VAL A 430 -20.12 30.58 4.22
CA VAL A 430 -21.37 30.79 3.51
C VAL A 430 -21.10 30.73 2.01
N ILE A 431 -21.84 29.87 1.32
CA ILE A 431 -21.67 29.56 -0.10
C ILE A 431 -22.99 29.89 -0.81
N GLU A 432 -22.91 30.84 -1.73
CA GLU A 432 -23.99 31.20 -2.64
C GLU A 432 -23.86 30.39 -3.92
N TRP A 433 -24.95 29.77 -4.36
CA TRP A 433 -24.98 28.99 -5.60
C TRP A 433 -25.40 29.86 -6.79
N ASN A 434 -25.00 29.47 -7.99
CA ASN A 434 -25.47 30.15 -9.20
C ASN A 434 -27.00 30.09 -9.31
N GLU A 435 -27.64 31.16 -9.79
CA GLU A 435 -29.10 31.29 -9.85
C GLU A 435 -29.75 30.18 -10.70
N SER A 436 -29.05 29.75 -11.76
CA SER A 436 -29.47 28.63 -12.61
C SER A 436 -29.60 27.29 -11.86
N SER A 437 -28.98 27.15 -10.68
CA SER A 437 -29.05 25.94 -9.86
C SER A 437 -30.31 25.86 -8.99
N ASN A 438 -31.00 26.98 -8.76
CA ASN A 438 -32.16 27.10 -7.87
C ASN A 438 -31.94 26.45 -6.48
N GLN A 439 -30.72 26.56 -5.93
CA GLN A 439 -30.36 26.03 -4.62
C GLN A 439 -30.42 27.11 -3.55
N VAL A 440 -30.79 26.70 -2.33
CA VAL A 440 -30.58 27.53 -1.13
C VAL A 440 -29.10 27.58 -0.77
N ASP A 441 -28.66 28.72 -0.26
CA ASP A 441 -27.28 28.92 0.18
C ASP A 441 -26.85 27.88 1.19
N THR A 442 -25.57 27.54 1.12
CA THR A 442 -24.95 26.56 1.99
C THR A 442 -24.20 27.25 3.11
N VAL A 443 -24.46 26.81 4.34
CA VAL A 443 -23.76 27.25 5.55
C VAL A 443 -23.08 26.03 6.14
N ILE A 444 -21.77 26.11 6.33
CA ILE A 444 -20.94 25.06 6.93
C ILE A 444 -20.05 25.70 7.98
N SER A 445 -20.04 25.19 9.21
CA SER A 445 -19.09 25.66 10.21
C SER A 445 -17.65 25.28 9.85
N VAL A 446 -16.70 26.16 10.13
CA VAL A 446 -15.27 25.90 9.91
C VAL A 446 -14.83 24.69 10.73
N ASP A 447 -15.34 24.55 11.95
CA ASP A 447 -15.09 23.38 12.81
C ASP A 447 -15.48 22.07 12.11
N PHE A 448 -16.72 21.97 11.63
CA PHE A 448 -17.19 20.79 10.89
C PHE A 448 -16.34 20.52 9.65
N LEU A 449 -15.98 21.57 8.90
CA LEU A 449 -15.15 21.44 7.71
C LEU A 449 -13.78 20.85 8.04
N LEU A 450 -13.07 21.40 9.03
CA LEU A 450 -11.75 20.93 9.44
C LEU A 450 -11.76 19.48 9.95
N LYS A 451 -12.90 19.07 10.47
CA LYS A 451 -13.16 17.75 11.04
C LYS A 451 -13.58 16.70 10.02
N ASN A 452 -14.35 17.08 9.00
CA ASN A 452 -15.05 16.16 8.10
C ASN A 452 -14.63 16.28 6.63
N TYR A 453 -13.69 17.16 6.28
CA TYR A 453 -13.28 17.31 4.89
C TYR A 453 -12.80 15.96 4.31
N PRO A 454 -13.19 15.63 3.07
CA PRO A 454 -12.71 14.42 2.42
C PRO A 454 -11.19 14.48 2.27
N SER A 455 -10.48 13.48 2.82
CA SER A 455 -9.03 13.36 2.68
C SER A 455 -8.66 11.91 2.39
N PRO A 456 -7.83 11.64 1.37
CA PRO A 456 -7.19 10.33 1.19
C PRO A 456 -6.37 9.94 2.43
N GLU A 457 -5.77 10.92 3.11
CA GLU A 457 -4.86 10.75 4.25
C GLU A 457 -5.54 10.29 5.56
N ASN A 458 -6.87 10.32 5.67
CA ASN A 458 -7.59 9.86 6.88
C ASN A 458 -7.64 8.33 6.98
N ASP A 459 -6.50 7.68 6.74
CA ASP A 459 -6.38 6.26 6.56
C ASP A 459 -5.87 5.60 7.85
N TYR A 460 -6.71 4.76 8.44
CA TYR A 460 -6.43 4.14 9.73
C TYR A 460 -5.32 3.12 9.68
N THR A 461 -4.51 3.12 10.73
CA THR A 461 -3.49 2.12 11.00
C THR A 461 -4.06 1.08 11.96
N PHE A 462 -3.95 -0.18 11.57
CA PHE A 462 -4.32 -1.32 12.40
C PHE A 462 -3.40 -1.35 13.64
N LYS A 463 -3.97 -1.39 14.84
CA LYS A 463 -3.20 -1.77 16.04
C LYS A 463 -3.05 -3.29 16.02
N HIS A 464 -1.87 -3.76 15.62
CA HIS A 464 -1.53 -5.19 15.68
C HIS A 464 -1.60 -5.68 17.12
N TYR A 465 -2.25 -6.83 17.33
CA TYR A 465 -2.19 -7.49 18.62
C TYR A 465 -0.85 -8.21 18.75
N ASP A 466 -0.05 -7.81 19.72
CA ASP A 466 1.26 -8.38 20.00
C ASP A 466 1.11 -9.37 21.16
N ALA A 467 1.24 -10.69 20.93
CA ALA A 467 1.08 -11.67 22.02
C ALA A 467 2.31 -11.75 22.94
N SER A 468 3.40 -11.03 22.65
CA SER A 468 4.46 -10.78 23.63
C SER A 468 4.03 -9.78 24.71
N LYS A 469 2.91 -9.07 24.52
CA LYS A 469 2.25 -8.23 25.52
C LYS A 469 1.14 -9.01 26.22
N ASN A 470 1.00 -8.79 27.54
CA ASN A 470 0.02 -9.47 28.37
C ASN A 470 -1.42 -9.26 27.85
N LEU A 471 -2.26 -10.32 27.92
CA LEU A 471 -3.71 -10.23 27.74
C LEU A 471 -4.30 -9.09 28.57
N ILE A 472 -5.30 -8.40 28.00
CA ILE A 472 -5.99 -7.30 28.68
C ILE A 472 -7.08 -7.89 29.57
N TYR A 473 -7.04 -7.54 30.86
CA TYR A 473 -7.95 -8.04 31.87
C TYR A 473 -8.82 -6.93 32.45
N PHE A 474 -10.09 -7.24 32.66
CA PHE A 474 -11.05 -6.44 33.41
C PHE A 474 -11.62 -7.26 34.56
N ASN A 475 -12.11 -6.60 35.60
CA ASN A 475 -12.77 -7.26 36.71
C ASN A 475 -14.26 -6.91 36.68
N TYR A 476 -15.12 -7.92 36.70
CA TYR A 476 -16.58 -7.75 36.67
C TYR A 476 -17.09 -6.81 37.77
N LYS A 477 -16.45 -6.84 38.94
CA LYS A 477 -16.84 -5.97 40.07
C LYS A 477 -16.60 -4.50 39.79
N ASP A 478 -15.62 -4.16 38.95
CA ASP A 478 -15.26 -2.76 38.68
C ASP A 478 -16.28 -2.07 37.75
N PHE A 479 -17.15 -2.85 37.09
CA PHE A 479 -18.25 -2.35 36.28
C PHE A 479 -19.42 -1.81 37.11
N PHE A 480 -19.37 -1.96 38.43
CA PHE A 480 -20.37 -1.45 39.35
C PHE A 480 -19.69 -0.76 40.53
N ASP A 481 -20.30 0.30 41.05
CA ASP A 481 -19.88 0.90 42.31
C ASP A 481 -20.38 0.11 43.53
N GLN A 482 -20.04 0.59 44.73
CA GLN A 482 -20.45 -0.04 45.99
C GLN A 482 -21.98 -0.12 46.21
N ASN A 483 -22.78 0.65 45.46
CA ASN A 483 -24.23 0.65 45.49
C ASN A 483 -24.85 -0.15 44.34
N GLY A 484 -24.04 -0.77 43.48
CA GLY A 484 -24.50 -1.52 42.30
C GLY A 484 -24.83 -0.64 41.08
N ILE A 485 -24.45 0.63 41.09
CA ILE A 485 -24.62 1.55 39.95
C ILE A 485 -23.52 1.28 38.93
N LYS A 486 -23.86 1.29 37.64
CA LYS A 486 -22.90 1.06 36.55
C LYS A 486 -21.76 2.07 36.59
N ASN A 487 -20.54 1.58 36.48
CA ASN A 487 -19.34 2.39 36.31
C ASN A 487 -19.08 2.60 34.81
N GLU A 488 -19.66 3.67 34.27
CA GLU A 488 -19.62 3.98 32.83
C GLU A 488 -18.18 4.11 32.29
N GLU A 489 -17.24 4.61 33.10
CA GLU A 489 -15.83 4.77 32.71
C GLU A 489 -15.14 3.41 32.55
N LYS A 490 -15.35 2.48 33.49
CA LYS A 490 -14.77 1.13 33.41
C LYS A 490 -15.37 0.28 32.30
N ILE A 491 -16.67 0.43 32.05
CA ILE A 491 -17.33 -0.24 30.93
C ILE A 491 -16.80 0.32 29.59
N PHE A 492 -16.64 1.65 29.49
CA PHE A 492 -16.06 2.27 28.28
C PHE A 492 -14.60 1.81 28.05
N GLU A 493 -13.78 1.77 29.11
CA GLU A 493 -12.40 1.27 29.03
C GLU A 493 -12.36 -0.16 28.48
N TRP A 494 -13.27 -1.02 28.93
CA TRP A 494 -13.39 -2.40 28.45
C TRP A 494 -13.73 -2.47 26.95
N ILE A 495 -14.82 -1.83 26.51
CA ILE A 495 -15.22 -1.92 25.11
C ILE A 495 -14.28 -1.16 24.16
N LYS A 496 -13.62 -0.10 24.63
CA LYS A 496 -12.57 0.60 23.89
C LYS A 496 -11.40 -0.35 23.60
N ASN A 497 -10.89 -1.04 24.62
CA ASN A 497 -9.81 -2.01 24.43
C ASN A 497 -10.25 -3.18 23.54
N LEU A 498 -11.47 -3.67 23.70
CA LEU A 498 -12.01 -4.71 22.82
C LEU A 498 -12.12 -4.22 21.37
N ALA A 499 -12.49 -2.96 21.14
CA ALA A 499 -12.56 -2.38 19.80
C ALA A 499 -11.18 -2.21 19.14
N GLU A 500 -10.18 -1.76 19.89
CA GLU A 500 -8.83 -1.53 19.37
C GLU A 500 -8.04 -2.83 19.17
N TYR A 501 -8.07 -3.72 20.16
CA TYR A 501 -7.21 -4.90 20.23
C TYR A 501 -7.94 -6.19 19.83
N GLY A 502 -9.27 -6.22 19.88
CA GLY A 502 -10.09 -7.34 19.42
C GLY A 502 -10.16 -8.55 20.36
N LEU A 503 -9.46 -8.56 21.51
CA LEU A 503 -9.48 -9.65 22.50
C LEU A 503 -9.27 -9.10 23.93
N CYS A 504 -10.15 -9.49 24.86
CA CYS A 504 -10.09 -9.14 26.28
C CYS A 504 -10.63 -10.28 27.17
N ILE A 505 -10.26 -10.29 28.45
CA ILE A 505 -10.79 -11.23 29.46
C ILE A 505 -11.47 -10.43 30.58
N VAL A 506 -12.71 -10.78 30.93
CA VAL A 506 -13.39 -10.29 32.14
C VAL A 506 -13.34 -11.36 33.22
N LYS A 507 -12.72 -11.04 34.36
CA LYS A 507 -12.54 -11.94 35.50
C LYS A 507 -13.62 -11.74 36.55
N ASN A 508 -13.80 -12.75 37.40
CA ASN A 508 -14.69 -12.73 38.57
C ASN A 508 -16.18 -12.51 38.25
N VAL A 509 -16.62 -12.89 37.05
CA VAL A 509 -18.03 -13.02 36.72
C VAL A 509 -18.60 -14.20 37.51
N PRO A 510 -19.78 -14.11 38.13
CA PRO A 510 -20.36 -15.25 38.84
C PRO A 510 -20.54 -16.45 37.89
N ALA A 511 -19.86 -17.57 38.17
CA ALA A 511 -19.92 -18.82 37.41
C ALA A 511 -21.28 -19.54 37.55
N LYS A 512 -22.35 -18.90 37.07
CA LYS A 512 -23.72 -19.39 37.06
C LYS A 512 -24.33 -19.21 35.68
N GLU A 513 -25.29 -20.07 35.36
CA GLU A 513 -26.00 -20.00 34.09
C GLU A 513 -26.70 -18.66 33.89
N ASN A 514 -26.72 -18.19 32.64
CA ASN A 514 -27.35 -16.95 32.17
C ASN A 514 -26.75 -15.64 32.71
N VAL A 515 -25.73 -15.68 33.58
CA VAL A 515 -25.06 -14.46 34.07
C VAL A 515 -24.32 -13.71 32.95
N ILE A 516 -23.86 -14.42 31.92
CA ILE A 516 -23.24 -13.81 30.73
C ILE A 516 -24.17 -12.80 30.06
N LYS A 517 -25.49 -13.02 30.10
CA LYS A 517 -26.50 -12.10 29.56
C LYS A 517 -26.42 -10.74 30.25
N ASN A 518 -26.37 -10.74 31.59
CA ASN A 518 -26.29 -9.50 32.38
C ASN A 518 -25.02 -8.69 32.09
N LEU A 519 -23.89 -9.37 31.85
CA LEU A 519 -22.63 -8.73 31.48
C LEU A 519 -22.72 -8.06 30.10
N VAL A 520 -23.27 -8.77 29.12
CA VAL A 520 -23.33 -8.32 27.72
C VAL A 520 -24.39 -7.23 27.53
N GLU A 521 -25.50 -7.30 28.26
CA GLU A 521 -26.53 -6.24 28.30
C GLU A 521 -26.06 -4.96 29.02
N LEU A 522 -24.84 -4.93 29.59
CA LEU A 522 -24.22 -3.67 30.01
C LEU A 522 -23.90 -2.77 28.81
N ILE A 523 -23.65 -3.38 27.64
CA ILE A 523 -23.14 -2.69 26.45
C ILE A 523 -24.17 -2.71 25.31
N ALA A 524 -24.82 -3.83 25.00
CA ALA A 524 -25.75 -3.92 23.88
C ALA A 524 -26.71 -5.12 24.01
N PRO A 525 -27.86 -5.11 23.28
CA PRO A 525 -28.75 -6.27 23.20
C PRO A 525 -28.05 -7.49 22.57
N LEU A 526 -28.31 -8.68 23.12
CA LEU A 526 -27.76 -9.93 22.57
C LEU A 526 -28.31 -10.23 21.17
N GLU A 527 -27.44 -10.73 20.29
CA GLU A 527 -27.85 -11.21 18.97
C GLU A 527 -28.49 -12.60 19.08
N LYS A 528 -29.76 -12.70 18.70
CA LYS A 528 -30.48 -13.98 18.68
C LYS A 528 -30.15 -14.76 17.40
N THR A 529 -29.60 -15.96 17.58
CA THR A 529 -29.22 -16.85 16.46
C THR A 529 -30.13 -18.09 16.38
N ILE A 530 -29.79 -19.02 15.49
CA ILE A 530 -30.39 -20.37 15.46
C ILE A 530 -30.11 -21.19 16.73
N TYR A 531 -29.15 -20.77 17.57
CA TYR A 531 -28.79 -21.40 18.84
C TYR A 531 -29.34 -20.63 20.06
N ASP A 532 -30.35 -19.78 19.87
CA ASP A 532 -30.90 -18.85 20.87
C ASP A 532 -29.96 -17.66 21.17
N GLU A 533 -30.28 -16.86 22.20
CA GLU A 533 -29.46 -15.71 22.65
C GLU A 533 -28.23 -16.16 23.44
N VAL A 534 -28.38 -17.24 24.22
CA VAL A 534 -27.33 -17.86 25.02
C VAL A 534 -27.35 -19.37 24.72
N PHE A 535 -26.17 -19.93 24.45
CA PHE A 535 -26.01 -21.34 24.12
C PHE A 535 -24.97 -22.01 25.04
N ASP A 536 -25.15 -23.31 25.28
CA ASP A 536 -24.20 -24.11 26.04
C ASP A 536 -23.13 -24.72 25.12
N VAL A 537 -21.89 -24.72 25.59
CA VAL A 537 -20.77 -25.49 25.04
C VAL A 537 -20.28 -26.46 26.12
N LYS A 538 -20.79 -27.69 26.05
CA LYS A 538 -20.48 -28.82 26.93
C LYS A 538 -20.49 -30.11 26.13
N VAL A 539 -19.88 -31.18 26.65
CA VAL A 539 -19.89 -32.47 25.96
C VAL A 539 -21.31 -33.05 26.00
N ASP A 540 -21.92 -33.22 24.84
CA ASP A 540 -23.22 -33.86 24.68
C ASP A 540 -23.02 -35.37 24.37
N ASP A 541 -23.97 -36.22 24.77
CA ASP A 541 -23.92 -37.66 24.47
C ASP A 541 -24.02 -37.93 22.95
N ASN A 542 -24.75 -37.08 22.22
CA ASN A 542 -24.92 -37.13 20.77
C ASN A 542 -24.75 -35.72 20.16
N PRO A 543 -23.51 -35.24 19.97
CA PRO A 543 -23.26 -33.86 19.58
C PRO A 543 -23.68 -33.60 18.12
N VAL A 544 -24.54 -32.61 17.91
CA VAL A 544 -24.96 -32.15 16.56
C VAL A 544 -24.08 -30.99 16.05
N ASN A 545 -23.18 -30.50 16.89
CA ASN A 545 -22.14 -29.51 16.57
C ASN A 545 -20.82 -29.98 17.18
N LEU A 546 -19.72 -29.89 16.42
CA LEU A 546 -18.38 -30.32 16.86
C LEU A 546 -17.93 -29.64 18.16
N ALA A 547 -18.40 -28.40 18.41
CA ALA A 547 -18.15 -27.66 19.64
C ALA A 547 -18.57 -28.44 20.91
N ASN A 548 -19.60 -29.28 20.82
CA ASN A 548 -20.14 -30.07 21.92
C ASN A 548 -19.53 -31.49 22.01
N SER A 549 -18.38 -31.71 21.37
CA SER A 549 -17.59 -32.96 21.46
C SER A 549 -16.25 -32.72 22.16
N THR A 550 -15.47 -33.79 22.37
CA THR A 550 -14.09 -33.73 22.90
C THR A 550 -13.01 -33.55 21.83
N ALA A 551 -13.39 -33.59 20.54
CA ALA A 551 -12.49 -33.44 19.41
C ALA A 551 -11.86 -32.02 19.37
N PRO A 552 -10.70 -31.82 18.72
CA PRO A 552 -10.19 -30.47 18.53
C PRO A 552 -11.12 -29.67 17.61
N LEU A 553 -11.14 -28.34 17.78
CA LEU A 553 -11.73 -27.42 16.82
C LEU A 553 -10.59 -26.76 16.05
N GLU A 554 -10.62 -26.78 14.72
CA GLU A 554 -9.67 -26.02 13.91
C GLU A 554 -9.88 -24.51 14.10
N PHE A 555 -8.91 -23.68 13.71
CA PHE A 555 -9.09 -22.23 13.74
C PHE A 555 -10.27 -21.82 12.86
N HIS A 556 -11.23 -21.08 13.43
CA HIS A 556 -12.44 -20.64 12.75
C HIS A 556 -13.01 -19.34 13.32
N ASN A 557 -13.87 -18.71 12.53
CA ASN A 557 -14.84 -17.72 12.95
C ASN A 557 -16.21 -18.41 13.06
N ASP A 558 -16.99 -17.99 14.04
CA ASP A 558 -18.33 -18.54 14.25
C ASP A 558 -19.33 -17.98 13.26
N LEU A 559 -20.26 -18.85 12.86
CA LEU A 559 -21.43 -18.53 12.05
C LEU A 559 -21.11 -17.80 10.73
N VAL A 560 -19.96 -18.10 10.10
CA VAL A 560 -19.56 -17.55 8.78
C VAL A 560 -20.61 -17.77 7.68
N TYR A 561 -21.47 -18.76 7.85
CA TYR A 561 -22.62 -19.05 7.00
C TYR A 561 -23.82 -18.12 7.22
N TYR A 562 -23.78 -17.14 8.12
CA TYR A 562 -24.80 -16.07 8.16
C TYR A 562 -24.47 -15.02 7.10
N GLU A 563 -25.45 -14.26 6.62
CA GLU A 563 -25.21 -13.12 5.74
C GLU A 563 -24.22 -12.14 6.38
N SER A 564 -24.55 -11.67 7.59
CA SER A 564 -23.71 -10.88 8.49
C SER A 564 -23.32 -11.74 9.70
N PRO A 565 -22.10 -12.31 9.75
CA PRO A 565 -21.66 -13.11 10.90
C PRO A 565 -21.59 -12.25 12.17
N PRO A 566 -21.77 -12.80 13.38
CA PRO A 566 -21.73 -11.99 14.59
C PRO A 566 -20.44 -11.20 14.75
N GLY A 567 -20.54 -10.02 15.35
CA GLY A 567 -19.43 -9.11 15.51
C GLY A 567 -18.50 -9.50 16.64
N ILE A 568 -19.05 -9.54 17.86
CA ILE A 568 -18.32 -9.89 19.08
C ILE A 568 -18.87 -11.20 19.63
N GLN A 569 -17.98 -12.11 20.03
CA GLN A 569 -18.32 -13.34 20.72
C GLN A 569 -17.86 -13.28 22.18
N PHE A 570 -18.67 -13.85 23.06
CA PHE A 570 -18.38 -14.01 24.47
C PHE A 570 -18.48 -15.49 24.85
N LEU A 571 -17.50 -16.00 25.61
CA LEU A 571 -17.54 -17.35 26.19
C LEU A 571 -17.25 -17.29 27.68
N HIS A 572 -18.26 -17.58 28.49
CA HIS A 572 -18.19 -17.62 29.95
C HIS A 572 -17.91 -19.03 30.44
N CYS A 573 -16.79 -19.21 31.13
CA CYS A 573 -16.45 -20.48 31.78
C CYS A 573 -17.28 -20.66 33.04
N LEU A 574 -18.25 -21.58 33.02
CA LEU A 574 -19.01 -21.97 34.22
C LEU A 574 -18.27 -23.05 34.99
N LYS A 575 -17.64 -23.97 34.28
CA LYS A 575 -16.89 -25.07 34.87
C LYS A 575 -15.79 -25.55 33.93
N PHE A 576 -14.59 -25.73 34.46
CA PHE A 576 -13.49 -26.35 33.74
C PHE A 576 -12.58 -27.07 34.75
N ASP A 577 -13.00 -28.28 35.13
CA ASP A 577 -12.33 -29.03 36.20
C ASP A 577 -10.85 -29.30 35.87
N SER A 578 -10.00 -29.29 36.90
CA SER A 578 -8.56 -29.54 36.76
C SER A 578 -8.23 -30.96 36.28
N SER A 579 -9.17 -31.90 36.43
CA SER A 579 -9.07 -33.26 35.88
C SER A 579 -9.20 -33.32 34.36
N ILE A 580 -9.67 -32.25 33.71
CA ILE A 580 -9.77 -32.17 32.26
C ILE A 580 -8.40 -31.80 31.67
N ILE A 581 -7.79 -32.74 30.95
CA ILE A 581 -6.47 -32.56 30.31
C ILE A 581 -6.69 -32.07 28.88
N GLY A 582 -6.14 -30.90 28.56
CA GLY A 582 -6.36 -30.19 27.29
C GLY A 582 -7.60 -29.28 27.34
N GLY A 583 -8.04 -28.84 26.15
CA GLY A 583 -9.27 -28.04 25.98
C GLY A 583 -9.07 -26.54 26.17
N GLU A 584 -7.81 -26.10 26.19
CA GLU A 584 -7.41 -24.70 26.13
C GLU A 584 -7.98 -24.05 24.86
N THR A 585 -8.35 -22.78 24.98
CA THR A 585 -8.83 -21.97 23.86
C THR A 585 -7.64 -21.28 23.22
N LEU A 586 -7.55 -21.35 21.90
CA LEU A 586 -6.49 -20.76 21.09
C LEU A 586 -7.05 -19.58 20.29
N PHE A 587 -6.25 -18.53 20.12
CA PHE A 587 -6.60 -17.37 19.30
C PHE A 587 -5.45 -16.95 18.38
N VAL A 588 -5.80 -16.53 17.17
CA VAL A 588 -4.89 -15.91 16.21
C VAL A 588 -5.54 -14.65 15.65
N ASP A 589 -4.78 -13.56 15.60
CA ASP A 589 -5.19 -12.32 14.95
C ASP A 589 -5.12 -12.50 13.43
N ALA A 590 -6.21 -12.93 12.80
CA ALA A 590 -6.21 -13.27 11.39
C ALA A 590 -6.03 -12.06 10.47
N PHE A 591 -6.23 -10.83 10.98
CA PHE A 591 -5.88 -9.62 10.23
C PHE A 591 -4.36 -9.51 10.08
N ASP A 592 -3.59 -9.77 11.15
CA ASP A 592 -2.13 -9.76 11.12
C ASP A 592 -1.60 -10.86 10.18
N VAL A 593 -2.15 -12.07 10.28
CA VAL A 593 -1.82 -13.17 9.37
C VAL A 593 -2.10 -12.80 7.92
N ALA A 594 -3.29 -12.24 7.64
CA ALA A 594 -3.66 -11.87 6.29
C ALA A 594 -2.81 -10.72 5.73
N GLU A 595 -2.37 -9.77 6.54
CA GLU A 595 -1.42 -8.72 6.13
C GLU A 595 -0.02 -9.28 5.84
N LYS A 596 0.51 -10.17 6.68
CA LYS A 596 1.78 -10.88 6.38
C LYS A 596 1.63 -11.69 5.09
N PHE A 597 0.52 -12.42 4.96
CA PHE A 597 0.21 -13.21 3.77
C PHE A 597 0.11 -12.33 2.51
N ARG A 598 -0.45 -11.12 2.61
CA ARG A 598 -0.49 -10.14 1.51
C ARG A 598 0.91 -9.73 1.05
N LEU A 599 1.86 -9.59 1.97
CA LEU A 599 3.24 -9.20 1.67
C LEU A 599 4.05 -10.35 1.08
N GLU A 600 3.88 -11.55 1.62
CA GLU A 600 4.62 -12.75 1.21
C GLU A 600 4.05 -13.37 -0.07
N ASN A 601 2.73 -13.29 -0.25
CA ASN A 601 1.95 -14.03 -1.24
C ASN A 601 0.84 -13.15 -1.86
N PRO A 602 1.17 -12.01 -2.51
CA PRO A 602 0.18 -11.01 -2.95
C PRO A 602 -0.86 -11.56 -3.93
N ARG A 603 -0.44 -12.44 -4.86
CA ARG A 603 -1.34 -13.13 -5.80
C ARG A 603 -2.35 -14.00 -5.06
N LEU A 604 -1.90 -14.74 -4.05
CA LEU A 604 -2.74 -15.68 -3.31
C LEU A 604 -3.74 -14.94 -2.42
N PHE A 605 -3.29 -13.82 -1.85
CA PHE A 605 -4.15 -12.90 -1.12
C PHE A 605 -5.29 -12.35 -1.99
N ASP A 606 -5.02 -11.92 -3.23
CA ASP A 606 -6.07 -11.44 -4.15
C ASP A 606 -7.12 -12.52 -4.42
N VAL A 607 -6.71 -13.77 -4.65
CA VAL A 607 -7.63 -14.90 -4.87
C VAL A 607 -8.60 -15.04 -3.70
N LEU A 608 -8.12 -15.06 -2.46
CA LEU A 608 -8.94 -15.21 -1.27
C LEU A 608 -9.77 -13.96 -0.92
N ALA A 609 -9.42 -12.81 -1.48
CA ALA A 609 -10.19 -11.57 -1.37
C ALA A 609 -11.26 -11.42 -2.45
N ARG A 610 -11.11 -12.11 -3.59
CA ARG A 610 -11.96 -11.97 -4.77
C ARG A 610 -12.88 -13.16 -5.00
N ILE A 611 -12.35 -14.38 -4.91
CA ILE A 611 -13.11 -15.61 -5.17
C ILE A 611 -13.85 -16.01 -3.88
N PRO A 612 -15.19 -16.08 -3.90
CA PRO A 612 -15.95 -16.40 -2.71
C PRO A 612 -15.84 -17.89 -2.35
N GLY A 613 -15.48 -18.16 -1.09
CA GLY A 613 -15.76 -19.44 -0.45
C GLY A 613 -17.28 -19.60 -0.26
N SER A 614 -17.75 -20.84 -0.17
CA SER A 614 -19.15 -21.13 0.11
C SER A 614 -19.29 -21.71 1.50
N PHE A 615 -20.27 -21.23 2.28
CA PHE A 615 -20.51 -21.67 3.65
C PHE A 615 -21.96 -22.10 3.80
N GLN A 616 -22.21 -23.20 4.51
CA GLN A 616 -23.57 -23.70 4.71
C GLN A 616 -23.81 -24.23 6.11
N LYS A 617 -25.07 -24.16 6.52
CA LYS A 617 -25.58 -24.87 7.68
C LYS A 617 -26.96 -25.46 7.39
N ILE A 618 -27.01 -26.78 7.40
CA ILE A 618 -28.26 -27.55 7.33
C ILE A 618 -28.41 -28.24 8.68
N HIS A 619 -29.43 -27.85 9.44
CA HIS A 619 -29.51 -28.24 10.85
C HIS A 619 -30.95 -28.29 11.34
N ASN A 620 -31.20 -29.13 12.35
CA ASN A 620 -32.46 -29.18 13.08
C ASN A 620 -32.16 -29.02 14.57
N TYR A 621 -32.44 -27.83 15.11
CA TYR A 621 -32.16 -27.48 16.50
C TYR A 621 -33.46 -27.21 17.23
N LYS A 622 -33.74 -27.96 18.32
CA LYS A 622 -34.97 -27.82 19.12
C LYS A 622 -36.25 -27.80 18.28
N GLY A 623 -36.30 -28.60 17.20
CA GLY A 623 -37.43 -28.70 16.27
C GLY A 623 -37.46 -27.64 15.16
N ARG A 624 -36.58 -26.63 15.21
CA ARG A 624 -36.42 -25.63 14.15
C ARG A 624 -35.44 -26.17 13.09
N LYS A 625 -35.98 -26.51 11.92
CA LYS A 625 -35.21 -26.86 10.73
C LYS A 625 -34.69 -25.59 10.06
N VAL A 626 -33.40 -25.53 9.78
CA VAL A 626 -32.75 -24.40 9.13
C VAL A 626 -31.89 -24.88 7.97
N PHE A 627 -31.89 -24.07 6.91
CA PHE A 627 -31.04 -24.22 5.75
C PHE A 627 -30.49 -22.83 5.44
N ILE A 628 -29.21 -22.63 5.69
CA ILE A 628 -28.52 -21.36 5.49
C ILE A 628 -27.35 -21.60 4.56
N PHE A 629 -27.19 -20.74 3.56
CA PHE A 629 -26.10 -20.81 2.59
C PHE A 629 -25.70 -19.39 2.19
N HIS A 630 -24.41 -19.09 2.24
CA HIS A 630 -23.86 -17.82 1.73
C HIS A 630 -22.51 -18.07 1.08
N SER A 631 -22.25 -17.35 -0.02
CA SER A 631 -20.94 -17.32 -0.68
C SER A 631 -20.31 -15.95 -0.47
N LYS A 632 -19.09 -15.91 0.05
CA LYS A 632 -18.34 -14.67 0.35
C LYS A 632 -16.83 -14.92 0.38
N PRO A 633 -15.99 -13.93 0.06
CA PRO A 633 -14.53 -14.07 0.16
C PRO A 633 -14.06 -14.38 1.58
N HIS A 634 -12.94 -15.09 1.71
CA HIS A 634 -12.30 -15.33 3.00
C HIS A 634 -11.70 -14.06 3.59
N ILE A 635 -11.15 -13.19 2.74
CA ILE A 635 -10.56 -11.92 3.14
C ILE A 635 -11.46 -10.79 2.61
N VAL A 636 -12.07 -10.03 3.51
CA VAL A 636 -12.98 -8.94 3.12
C VAL A 636 -12.19 -7.64 3.07
N LEU A 637 -12.21 -6.97 1.92
CA LEU A 637 -11.54 -5.69 1.71
C LEU A 637 -12.54 -4.56 1.51
N ASN A 638 -12.21 -3.36 1.99
CA ASN A 638 -12.91 -2.14 1.58
C ASN A 638 -12.40 -1.61 0.21
N HIS A 639 -12.99 -0.53 -0.29
CA HIS A 639 -12.60 0.10 -1.57
C HIS A 639 -11.14 0.56 -1.64
N ARG A 640 -10.46 0.72 -0.49
CA ARG A 640 -9.02 1.04 -0.38
C ARG A 640 -8.13 -0.18 -0.19
N LYS A 641 -8.67 -1.39 -0.40
CA LYS A 641 -7.96 -2.68 -0.23
C LYS A 641 -7.48 -2.95 1.19
N LYS A 642 -8.12 -2.36 2.21
CA LYS A 642 -7.86 -2.66 3.63
C LYS A 642 -8.72 -3.81 4.11
N ILE A 643 -8.15 -4.65 4.96
CA ILE A 643 -8.84 -5.79 5.56
C ILE A 643 -9.86 -5.30 6.58
N ILE A 644 -11.14 -5.60 6.35
CA ILE A 644 -12.25 -5.23 7.24
C ILE A 644 -12.97 -6.44 7.84
N GLY A 645 -12.57 -7.66 7.45
CA GLY A 645 -13.13 -8.89 7.99
C GLY A 645 -12.45 -10.13 7.45
N ILE A 646 -12.51 -11.20 8.23
CA ILE A 646 -12.11 -12.55 7.83
C ILE A 646 -13.34 -13.46 7.95
N ASN A 647 -13.57 -14.28 6.93
CA ASN A 647 -14.56 -15.35 6.92
C ASN A 647 -13.84 -16.68 6.79
N TRP A 648 -13.43 -17.25 7.92
CA TRP A 648 -12.69 -18.50 7.93
C TRP A 648 -13.45 -19.54 8.73
N GLY A 649 -13.82 -20.67 8.13
CA GLY A 649 -14.57 -21.70 8.84
C GLY A 649 -14.57 -23.04 8.13
N PRO A 650 -13.43 -23.75 8.10
CA PRO A 650 -13.25 -24.97 7.31
C PRO A 650 -14.35 -26.02 7.52
N ALA A 651 -14.79 -26.23 8.77
CA ALA A 651 -15.84 -27.20 9.12
C ALA A 651 -17.25 -26.84 8.59
N ASN A 652 -17.47 -25.59 8.17
CA ASN A 652 -18.75 -25.11 7.66
C ASN A 652 -18.71 -24.80 6.16
N GLU A 653 -17.62 -25.12 5.47
CA GLU A 653 -17.50 -24.91 4.03
C GLU A 653 -18.46 -25.84 3.27
N ALA A 654 -19.05 -25.28 2.23
CA ALA A 654 -20.00 -25.90 1.34
C ALA A 654 -19.35 -26.13 -0.03
N PRO A 655 -19.95 -26.96 -0.90
CA PRO A 655 -19.52 -27.02 -2.29
C PRO A 655 -19.52 -25.63 -2.93
N LEU A 656 -18.40 -25.27 -3.58
CA LEU A 656 -18.30 -24.05 -4.36
C LEU A 656 -19.37 -24.04 -5.46
N ARG A 657 -20.00 -22.87 -5.68
CA ARG A 657 -21.07 -22.69 -6.66
C ARG A 657 -20.82 -21.43 -7.48
N ASN A 658 -21.27 -21.44 -8.73
CA ASN A 658 -21.20 -20.30 -9.65
C ASN A 658 -19.78 -19.82 -9.96
N LEU A 659 -18.80 -20.72 -9.96
CA LEU A 659 -17.41 -20.48 -10.34
C LEU A 659 -17.05 -21.29 -11.60
N SER A 660 -16.14 -20.77 -12.41
CA SER A 660 -15.50 -21.52 -13.49
C SER A 660 -14.53 -22.57 -12.96
N GLU A 661 -14.16 -23.56 -13.78
CA GLU A 661 -13.19 -24.60 -13.41
C GLU A 661 -11.83 -23.99 -13.04
N GLU A 662 -11.43 -22.94 -13.73
CA GLU A 662 -10.19 -22.22 -13.45
C GLU A 662 -10.25 -21.46 -12.13
N GLU A 663 -11.37 -20.83 -11.80
CA GLU A 663 -11.58 -20.18 -10.49
C GLU A 663 -11.58 -21.20 -9.35
N ILE A 664 -12.15 -22.40 -9.56
CA ILE A 664 -12.13 -23.49 -8.58
C ILE A 664 -10.70 -23.98 -8.34
N LYS A 665 -9.93 -24.15 -9.42
CA LYS A 665 -8.53 -24.54 -9.33
C LYS A 665 -7.70 -23.50 -8.57
N GLU A 666 -7.81 -22.22 -8.96
CA GLU A 666 -7.13 -21.11 -8.26
C GLU A 666 -7.51 -21.10 -6.78
N TYR A 667 -8.80 -21.19 -6.46
CA TYR A 667 -9.27 -21.19 -5.08
C TYR A 667 -8.61 -22.29 -4.23
N TYR A 668 -8.61 -23.54 -4.68
CA TYR A 668 -8.09 -24.64 -3.87
C TYR A 668 -6.56 -24.67 -3.78
N GLU A 669 -5.85 -24.21 -4.82
CA GLU A 669 -4.39 -24.03 -4.76
C GLU A 669 -4.02 -23.02 -3.66
N GLU A 670 -4.76 -21.92 -3.54
CA GLU A 670 -4.44 -20.85 -2.58
C GLU A 670 -5.01 -21.05 -1.19
N TYR A 671 -6.18 -21.70 -1.09
CA TYR A 671 -6.84 -22.01 0.18
C TYR A 671 -5.90 -22.72 1.17
N LEU A 672 -5.12 -23.68 0.66
CA LEU A 672 -4.20 -24.47 1.47
C LEU A 672 -3.03 -23.65 2.03
N GLU A 673 -2.53 -22.66 1.28
CA GLU A 673 -1.45 -21.81 1.75
C GLU A 673 -1.90 -20.86 2.85
N PHE A 674 -3.11 -20.30 2.73
CA PHE A 674 -3.65 -19.47 3.81
C PHE A 674 -4.06 -20.30 5.03
N TYR A 675 -4.57 -21.53 4.82
CA TYR A 675 -4.76 -22.49 5.91
C TYR A 675 -3.44 -22.74 6.66
N LYS A 676 -2.33 -22.96 5.94
CA LYS A 676 -1.00 -23.10 6.56
C LYS A 676 -0.57 -21.82 7.28
N ALA A 677 -0.78 -20.65 6.68
CA ALA A 677 -0.41 -19.37 7.29
C ALA A 677 -1.09 -19.16 8.65
N ILE A 678 -2.39 -19.47 8.77
CA ILE A 678 -3.12 -19.40 10.04
C ILE A 678 -2.59 -20.42 11.05
N ASN A 679 -2.41 -21.68 10.64
CA ASN A 679 -2.04 -22.76 11.55
C ASN A 679 -0.56 -22.76 11.98
N ASN A 680 0.32 -22.18 11.16
CA ASN A 680 1.75 -22.07 11.44
C ASN A 680 2.13 -20.71 12.04
N GLU A 681 1.16 -19.85 12.35
CA GLU A 681 1.44 -18.56 12.96
C GLU A 681 2.22 -18.74 14.26
N SER A 682 3.30 -17.99 14.39
CA SER A 682 4.17 -18.00 15.57
C SER A 682 3.51 -17.39 16.80
N ASN A 683 2.55 -16.49 16.59
CA ASN A 683 1.92 -15.66 17.60
C ASN A 683 0.55 -16.21 18.08
N ILE A 684 0.46 -17.52 18.33
CA ILE A 684 -0.77 -18.17 18.83
C ILE A 684 -0.94 -17.90 20.33
N ILE A 685 -2.08 -17.34 20.71
CA ILE A 685 -2.46 -17.15 22.11
C ILE A 685 -3.15 -18.41 22.61
N SER A 686 -2.63 -19.05 23.65
CA SER A 686 -3.25 -20.20 24.30
C SER A 686 -3.69 -19.85 25.72
N TYR A 687 -4.97 -20.08 26.03
CA TYR A 687 -5.55 -19.70 27.32
C TYR A 687 -6.53 -20.74 27.87
N ARG A 688 -6.31 -21.14 29.13
CA ARG A 688 -7.23 -21.99 29.89
C ARG A 688 -8.09 -21.11 30.80
N LEU A 689 -9.36 -20.93 30.48
CA LEU A 689 -10.27 -20.12 31.29
C LEU A 689 -10.58 -20.78 32.63
N ASN A 690 -10.52 -19.99 33.70
CA ASN A 690 -11.00 -20.39 35.01
C ASN A 690 -12.52 -20.15 35.14
N PRO A 691 -13.25 -20.93 35.98
CA PRO A 691 -14.63 -20.64 36.28
C PRO A 691 -14.84 -19.18 36.72
N GLY A 692 -15.77 -18.49 36.08
CA GLY A 692 -16.03 -17.06 36.29
C GLY A 692 -15.18 -16.11 35.44
N GLU A 693 -14.39 -16.63 34.51
CA GLU A 693 -13.78 -15.83 33.45
C GLU A 693 -14.62 -15.85 32.18
N VAL A 694 -14.72 -14.69 31.52
CA VAL A 694 -15.38 -14.52 30.23
C VAL A 694 -14.34 -14.00 29.24
N VAL A 695 -14.10 -14.76 28.16
CA VAL A 695 -13.33 -14.24 27.02
C VAL A 695 -14.26 -13.50 26.08
N CYS A 696 -13.83 -12.33 25.64
CA CYS A 696 -14.58 -11.41 24.77
C CYS A 696 -13.69 -11.11 23.56
N PHE A 697 -14.16 -11.37 22.35
CA PHE A 697 -13.32 -11.20 21.16
C PHE A 697 -14.11 -10.82 19.91
N ASN A 698 -13.44 -10.12 19.00
CA ASN A 698 -13.98 -9.76 17.69
C ASN A 698 -13.94 -10.98 16.77
N ASN A 699 -15.10 -11.61 16.58
CA ASN A 699 -15.28 -12.83 15.80
C ASN A 699 -15.02 -12.62 14.30
N ARG A 700 -15.02 -11.38 13.80
CA ARG A 700 -14.69 -11.05 12.40
C ARG A 700 -13.20 -10.77 12.18
N ARG A 701 -12.39 -10.71 13.24
CA ARG A 701 -10.93 -10.48 13.21
C ARG A 701 -10.14 -11.68 13.71
N PHE A 702 -10.50 -12.18 14.89
CA PHE A 702 -9.80 -13.31 15.50
C PHE A 702 -10.42 -14.62 15.03
N VAL A 703 -9.58 -15.52 14.53
CA VAL A 703 -9.94 -16.94 14.45
C VAL A 703 -9.61 -17.58 15.78
N HIS A 704 -10.50 -18.45 16.25
CA HIS A 704 -10.35 -19.14 17.52
C HIS A 704 -10.44 -20.65 17.33
N SER A 705 -9.85 -21.39 18.25
CA SER A 705 -9.74 -22.85 18.20
C SER A 705 -9.79 -23.41 19.64
N ARG A 706 -9.92 -24.73 19.73
CA ARG A 706 -9.84 -25.46 21.00
C ARG A 706 -9.04 -26.74 20.80
N ASN A 707 -8.07 -26.98 21.67
CA ASN A 707 -7.38 -28.25 21.72
C ASN A 707 -8.34 -29.41 21.99
N ALA A 708 -7.99 -30.60 21.50
CA ALA A 708 -8.64 -31.83 21.94
C ALA A 708 -8.49 -31.99 23.46
N PHE A 709 -9.45 -32.63 24.12
CA PHE A 709 -9.36 -32.87 25.55
C PHE A 709 -9.88 -34.23 25.98
N LYS A 710 -9.38 -34.69 27.11
CA LYS A 710 -9.85 -35.92 27.76
C LYS A 710 -10.70 -35.54 28.97
N GLN A 711 -11.90 -36.10 29.04
CA GLN A 711 -12.84 -35.90 30.15
C GLN A 711 -13.13 -37.24 30.84
N PRO A 712 -12.18 -37.78 31.64
CA PRO A 712 -12.39 -39.04 32.36
C PRO A 712 -13.37 -38.89 33.53
N ILE A 713 -13.26 -37.78 34.28
CA ILE A 713 -14.12 -37.40 35.42
C ILE A 713 -14.18 -35.86 35.45
N GLY A 714 -15.33 -35.30 35.80
CA GLY A 714 -15.55 -33.85 35.88
C GLY A 714 -16.30 -33.29 34.66
N ALA A 715 -16.37 -31.96 34.56
CA ALA A 715 -17.08 -31.28 33.50
C ALA A 715 -16.33 -30.06 32.97
N ARG A 716 -16.49 -29.85 31.65
CA ARG A 716 -16.16 -28.62 30.94
C ARG A 716 -17.48 -28.02 30.42
N HIS A 717 -17.86 -26.85 30.92
CA HIS A 717 -19.11 -26.18 30.59
C HIS A 717 -18.89 -24.69 30.43
N PHE A 718 -19.17 -24.20 29.23
CA PHE A 718 -19.16 -22.79 28.89
C PHE A 718 -20.56 -22.37 28.45
N GLN A 719 -20.88 -21.09 28.65
CA GLN A 719 -22.00 -20.45 27.97
C GLN A 719 -21.48 -19.40 27.02
N GLY A 720 -21.99 -19.42 25.80
CA GLY A 720 -21.66 -18.45 24.77
C GLY A 720 -22.84 -17.57 24.41
N CYS A 721 -22.53 -16.37 23.93
CA CYS A 721 -23.48 -15.49 23.27
C CYS A 721 -22.74 -14.55 22.30
N TYR A 722 -23.53 -13.83 21.52
CA TYR A 722 -23.01 -12.95 20.48
C TYR A 722 -23.59 -11.53 20.58
N LEU A 723 -22.83 -10.57 20.07
CA LEU A 723 -23.32 -9.23 19.76
C LEU A 723 -23.17 -8.94 18.27
N ASN A 724 -24.18 -8.26 17.75
CA ASN A 724 -24.10 -7.65 16.43
C ASN A 724 -23.02 -6.56 16.43
N MET A 725 -22.27 -6.47 15.33
CA MET A 725 -21.16 -5.52 15.23
C MET A 725 -21.63 -4.05 15.27
N ASP A 726 -22.78 -3.74 14.68
CA ASP A 726 -23.30 -2.36 14.61
C ASP A 726 -23.76 -1.87 15.97
N GLU A 727 -24.42 -2.73 16.76
CA GLU A 727 -24.79 -2.43 18.14
C GLU A 727 -23.56 -2.18 19.02
N PHE A 728 -22.53 -3.02 18.89
CA PHE A 728 -21.27 -2.82 19.60
C PHE A 728 -20.57 -1.51 19.21
N LYS A 729 -20.49 -1.21 17.91
CA LYS A 729 -19.93 0.04 17.38
C LYS A 729 -20.67 1.26 17.92
N SER A 730 -21.99 1.23 17.85
CA SER A 730 -22.85 2.30 18.35
C SER A 730 -22.54 2.61 19.81
N GLU A 731 -22.49 1.59 20.66
CA GLU A 731 -22.20 1.77 22.08
C GLU A 731 -20.80 2.34 22.35
N VAL A 732 -19.78 1.86 21.62
CA VAL A 732 -18.41 2.39 21.71
C VAL A 732 -18.38 3.88 21.39
N LEU A 733 -19.01 4.29 20.29
CA LEU A 733 -19.02 5.67 19.83
C LEU A 733 -19.85 6.59 20.75
N VAL A 734 -21.01 6.12 21.23
CA VAL A 734 -21.85 6.87 22.18
C VAL A 734 -21.10 7.10 23.48
N ARG A 735 -20.44 6.08 24.04
CA ARG A 735 -19.69 6.25 25.29
C ARG A 735 -18.45 7.12 25.12
N GLU A 736 -17.73 7.02 24.01
CA GLU A 736 -16.62 7.94 23.71
C GLU A 736 -17.12 9.39 23.65
N PHE A 737 -18.24 9.61 22.97
CA PHE A 737 -18.87 10.93 22.89
C PHE A 737 -19.22 11.48 24.27
N LEU A 738 -19.90 10.70 25.11
CA LEU A 738 -20.30 11.11 26.46
C LEU A 738 -19.10 11.39 27.36
N MET A 739 -18.03 10.60 27.25
CA MET A 739 -16.80 10.79 28.03
C MET A 739 -16.04 12.06 27.63
N ASN A 740 -16.07 12.40 26.34
CA ASN A 740 -15.49 13.64 25.82
C ASN A 740 -16.34 14.88 26.16
N ASN A 741 -17.66 14.70 26.41
CA ASN A 741 -18.64 15.78 26.58
C ASN A 741 -19.44 15.68 27.89
N LYS A 742 -18.73 15.59 29.04
CA LYS A 742 -19.29 15.33 30.39
C LYS A 742 -20.40 16.28 30.91
N ASN A 743 -20.79 17.32 30.16
CA ASN A 743 -21.76 18.35 30.58
C ASN A 743 -22.97 18.53 29.63
N THR A 744 -23.19 17.64 28.66
CA THR A 744 -24.27 17.79 27.67
C THR A 744 -25.12 16.53 27.54
N ASP A 745 -26.10 16.35 28.45
CA ASP A 745 -27.21 15.39 28.26
C ASP A 745 -28.08 15.74 27.04
N LYS A 746 -27.95 16.97 26.52
CA LYS A 746 -28.63 17.47 25.33
C LYS A 746 -27.71 17.45 24.11
N ALA A 747 -27.58 16.33 23.38
CA ALA A 747 -27.14 16.40 21.98
C ALA A 747 -27.28 15.13 21.11
N ILE A 748 -27.66 13.94 21.59
CA ILE A 748 -27.62 12.73 20.73
C ILE A 748 -28.65 12.78 19.57
N ASN A 749 -29.73 13.55 19.71
CA ASN A 749 -30.77 13.69 18.67
C ASN A 749 -30.45 14.74 17.58
N GLN A 750 -29.37 15.50 17.71
CA GLN A 750 -29.00 16.55 16.76
C GLN A 750 -27.72 16.12 16.05
N SER A 751 -27.76 15.97 14.72
CA SER A 751 -26.61 15.78 13.79
C SER A 751 -25.25 15.92 14.49
N LEU A 752 -24.81 14.87 15.19
CA LEU A 752 -23.59 14.95 15.97
C LEU A 752 -22.43 14.90 14.99
N ASP A 753 -21.53 15.86 15.13
CA ASP A 753 -20.24 15.78 14.49
C ASP A 753 -19.44 14.66 15.18
N ILE A 754 -19.38 13.49 14.54
CA ILE A 754 -18.71 12.29 15.05
C ILE A 754 -17.20 12.28 14.75
N SER A 755 -16.68 13.33 14.10
CA SER A 755 -15.26 13.44 13.74
C SER A 755 -14.30 13.47 14.93
N ASP A 756 -14.79 13.91 16.09
CA ASP A 756 -14.04 14.03 17.35
C ASP A 756 -13.92 12.68 18.07
N LEU A 757 -14.61 11.65 17.57
CA LEU A 757 -14.52 10.29 18.07
C LEU A 757 -13.26 9.65 17.48
N GLU A 758 -12.26 9.36 18.31
CA GLU A 758 -11.04 8.73 17.85
C GLU A 758 -11.32 7.27 17.42
N LEU A 759 -12.29 6.62 18.05
CA LEU A 759 -12.61 5.22 17.77
C LEU A 759 -13.32 5.02 16.43
N ILE A 760 -13.89 6.07 15.83
CA ILE A 760 -14.40 5.99 14.45
C ILE A 760 -13.28 5.69 13.46
N LYS A 761 -12.04 6.03 13.80
CA LYS A 761 -10.83 5.81 13.00
C LYS A 761 -10.18 4.45 13.28
N THR A 762 -10.84 3.54 14.00
CA THR A 762 -10.31 2.19 14.26
C THR A 762 -10.98 1.16 13.35
N ASN A 763 -10.51 -0.09 13.36
CA ASN A 763 -11.13 -1.21 12.63
C ASN A 763 -12.59 -1.48 13.04
N VAL A 764 -12.99 -1.04 14.23
CA VAL A 764 -14.39 -1.15 14.65
C VAL A 764 -15.16 0.08 14.15
N GLY A 765 -14.58 1.27 14.14
CA GLY A 765 -15.23 2.47 13.60
C GLY A 765 -15.41 2.48 12.09
N ASN A 766 -14.38 2.08 11.31
CA ASN A 766 -14.25 2.41 9.89
C ASN A 766 -14.39 1.21 8.93
N ASN A 767 -15.19 0.19 9.30
CA ASN A 767 -15.56 -0.86 8.34
C ASN A 767 -16.55 -0.29 7.32
N ASP A 768 -16.04 0.49 6.37
CA ASP A 768 -16.73 0.83 5.14
C ASP A 768 -17.00 -0.47 4.38
N TYR A 769 -18.19 -1.03 4.56
CA TYR A 769 -18.69 -2.19 3.82
C TYR A 769 -19.17 -1.82 2.39
N ASN A 770 -18.89 -0.61 1.92
CA ASN A 770 -19.31 -0.09 0.61
C ASN A 770 -18.13 0.09 -0.36
#